data_AF-A0A7X0H986-F1
#
_entry.id   AF-A0A7X0H986-F1
#
_cell.length_a   1.000
_cell.length_b   1.000
_cell.length_c   1.000
_cell.angle_alpha   90.00
_cell.angle_beta   90.00
_cell.angle_gamma   90.00
#
_symmetry.space_group_name_H-M   'P 1'
#
loop_
_entity.id
_entity.type
_entity.pdbx_description
1 polymer ?
#
loop_
_entity_poly.entity_id
_entity_poly.type
_entity_poly.pdbx_seq_one_letter_code
_entity_poly.pdbx_strand_id
1 'polypeptide(L)'
;MRDDSNHPDPEPLGQIDPREGESTDTSWMAPDPPPIPDRIRKKVEPGRPNLPQLPKVQVKVDHRWLRYGFIGGGAIVLGLVLALVFRGSPFDETARAQWQALCTDYAKWFSPLEGSIEHQDKTVLRDVGLSSVVDILADAEKFDPRFIAERPGSNLAAIGQEPPASAKTPQAIGATSQAVAALSRIEAAFAKWPTIVALESHHVMFKDHGWDRAAEFVELHLKDAPPYGKAPVGQTLMKLQRLEAQTTSIAHAVKLLEEELAVLAPYNDPVFDALAQAVRDLDHEPPTAPRSQTNGDAPYSPQLAGLTETLGALEAFANRFKRMVESDQWDTIDHARFRETGRAYTMLAQGEHPHSDIFRTWLAEVDNYRGVAEEDWRPAWAKQQREALAQTTPPLRKLQAADHLTAKPLANRIEELHSRIDSVLDSPNQEGLANELQIQRNLIERDVRDTVASAEKLEQALAAQQTADQLRATTPLIPQAGKRSPAIENAWLAERQRLAQKLEKDNDLAAAAADLETARQTLLALNDSNSPQSLPPAATFDLNRHDFTTAKLLEVLQTRSAEQRQATFAVALGDGLPIDTTRWSKLQRGYAKQLKATEALADLATRIERATAGAYRLDDPAVSTAEGGLAAEVDAGKKSALMRDPSVAEAVDPVWARVEAITAVAKSFESWVPLYEAATQSHEPALAFAMWRHLAEVDWPGRSATLTAEFALQKQLTQHARAIAQRDRERGEALVAELAEARPARWLLAMNAAGDQAEIDAIAAMAQSMNVEVQGLPIHAQFNVRLYRMQSALGTLPTAPGPQRDAEILTMARAFSDQVRAMDEDPKLTPMLETLDGLTAQNASPREMLAEAGPAARGWKAQAHDGGQSVTFTRGDWALTFVRIDPERGDPFYLCTTELPVGLAIDLARWDGVEDELLAVMPERGEEDTRKGPSVWVHGESSLEINPRNWLRTPAAYLNDLTPSPPRPDYPINYVTAESASYLAARLGCRLPTVGQWTTAMQRFPVPPRTVPNLRDTTWARHAQHVSQLIQAGAPGIDWANSDVFRPATNTASADPVGDFHPINDATLWFKPSPRHDDASATPVHLVGNLAELVTLSPIDPTPLIDDEPSIDQRRDAFRREHKNQFAVLGASALSPASLNPTAPQPLNVFIGAKGYADVGIRLAFEVPFVSPARQAELALKNQPYLTP
;
A
#
# COMPACT_ATOMS: atom_id res chain seq x y z
N MET A 1 -16.37 -42.56 -44.97
CA MET A 1 -17.73 -42.39 -45.53
C MET A 1 -18.30 -41.16 -44.85
N ARG A 2 -18.21 -40.01 -45.54
CA ARG A 2 -19.31 -39.32 -46.25
C ARG A 2 -20.23 -38.58 -45.27
N ASP A 3 -20.68 -37.36 -45.49
CA ASP A 3 -20.30 -36.24 -46.37
C ASP A 3 -21.30 -35.12 -46.04
N ASP A 4 -20.82 -33.88 -46.20
CA ASP A 4 -21.52 -32.72 -46.78
C ASP A 4 -22.53 -31.80 -46.05
N SER A 5 -22.22 -30.51 -46.32
CA SER A 5 -23.07 -29.31 -46.55
C SER A 5 -23.33 -28.39 -45.36
N ASN A 6 -23.07 -27.07 -45.37
CA ASN A 6 -22.76 -26.12 -46.45
C ASN A 6 -22.09 -24.82 -45.91
N HIS A 7 -21.17 -24.27 -46.73
CA HIS A 7 -20.48 -22.96 -46.69
C HIS A 7 -21.43 -21.76 -46.99
N PRO A 8 -21.09 -20.46 -46.75
CA PRO A 8 -20.03 -19.71 -47.47
C PRO A 8 -19.19 -18.67 -46.68
N ASP A 9 -17.87 -18.82 -46.78
CA ASP A 9 -16.81 -17.92 -47.30
C ASP A 9 -17.00 -16.38 -47.25
N PRO A 10 -15.93 -15.59 -46.95
CA PRO A 10 -14.69 -15.64 -47.74
C PRO A 10 -13.33 -15.56 -47.00
N GLU A 11 -12.37 -16.22 -47.64
CA GLU A 11 -10.92 -16.11 -47.62
C GLU A 11 -10.37 -14.74 -48.15
N PRO A 12 -9.05 -14.43 -48.16
CA PRO A 12 -7.94 -14.99 -47.36
C PRO A 12 -6.80 -13.99 -47.00
N LEU A 13 -5.75 -14.54 -46.34
CA LEU A 13 -4.34 -14.07 -46.21
C LEU A 13 -4.07 -12.96 -45.18
N GLY A 14 -3.05 -13.03 -44.32
CA GLY A 14 -1.92 -13.94 -44.25
C GLY A 14 -1.07 -13.68 -43.01
N GLN A 15 -0.20 -14.65 -42.74
CA GLN A 15 0.69 -14.80 -41.60
C GLN A 15 1.71 -13.66 -41.43
N ILE A 16 2.00 -13.33 -40.16
CA ILE A 16 3.35 -12.93 -39.70
C ILE A 16 3.69 -13.70 -38.42
N ASP A 17 4.92 -14.21 -38.41
CA ASP A 17 5.69 -14.97 -37.40
C ASP A 17 6.01 -14.12 -36.15
N PRO A 18 6.24 -14.73 -34.97
CA PRO A 18 6.30 -14.06 -33.68
C PRO A 18 7.74 -13.69 -33.30
N ARG A 19 7.93 -12.48 -32.75
CA ARG A 19 9.01 -12.17 -31.80
C ARG A 19 8.73 -10.84 -31.10
N GLU A 20 9.00 -10.87 -29.80
CA GLU A 20 9.09 -9.75 -28.85
C GLU A 20 7.77 -9.12 -28.39
N GLY A 21 7.24 -9.70 -27.30
CA GLY A 21 6.36 -9.01 -26.36
C GLY A 21 6.98 -9.11 -24.97
N GLU A 22 7.75 -8.10 -24.57
CA GLU A 22 8.07 -7.84 -23.17
C GLU A 22 6.75 -7.50 -22.46
N SER A 23 6.39 -8.29 -21.44
CA SER A 23 5.24 -7.99 -20.58
C SER A 23 5.64 -6.92 -19.56
N THR A 24 5.08 -5.72 -19.69
CA THR A 24 5.06 -4.73 -18.61
C THR A 24 3.98 -5.12 -17.61
N ASP A 25 4.39 -5.90 -16.62
CA ASP A 25 3.63 -6.21 -15.42
C ASP A 25 3.57 -4.93 -14.56
N THR A 26 2.45 -4.19 -14.65
CA THR A 26 2.20 -3.00 -13.81
C THR A 26 1.41 -3.42 -12.57
N SER A 27 2.12 -3.92 -11.56
CA SER A 27 1.58 -4.04 -10.22
C SER A 27 1.37 -2.64 -9.64
N TRP A 28 0.12 -2.28 -9.36
CA TRP A 28 -0.22 -1.12 -8.55
C TRP A 28 0.26 -1.38 -7.11
N MET A 29 1.46 -0.90 -6.77
CA MET A 29 1.87 -0.75 -5.37
C MET A 29 1.16 0.46 -4.78
N ALA A 30 0.63 0.31 -3.56
CA ALA A 30 0.20 1.43 -2.75
C ALA A 30 1.37 2.42 -2.56
N PRO A 31 1.12 3.74 -2.54
CA PRO A 31 2.18 4.71 -2.32
C PRO A 31 2.77 4.53 -0.91
N ASP A 32 4.10 4.46 -0.83
CA ASP A 32 4.82 4.57 0.44
C ASP A 32 4.43 5.87 1.16
N PRO A 33 4.32 5.86 2.50
CA PRO A 33 4.12 7.10 3.25
C PRO A 33 5.28 8.08 2.95
N PRO A 34 5.01 9.39 2.85
CA PRO A 34 6.02 10.36 2.48
C PRO A 34 7.18 10.34 3.50
N PRO A 35 8.44 10.47 3.06
CA PRO A 35 9.56 10.61 3.96
C PRO A 35 9.40 11.88 4.79
N ILE A 36 9.52 11.74 6.10
CA ILE A 36 9.58 12.86 7.05
C ILE A 36 10.71 13.81 6.60
N PRO A 37 10.43 15.10 6.33
CA PRO A 37 11.46 16.06 5.93
C PRO A 37 12.60 16.11 6.96
N ASP A 38 13.86 16.12 6.50
CA ASP A 38 15.07 16.13 7.37
C ASP A 38 15.11 17.30 8.36
N ARG A 39 14.30 18.35 8.14
CA ARG A 39 14.12 19.48 9.06
C ARG A 39 13.32 19.14 10.31
N ILE A 40 12.41 18.17 10.24
CA ILE A 40 11.64 17.64 11.40
C ILE A 40 12.48 16.67 12.23
N ARG A 41 13.49 16.03 11.61
CA ARG A 41 14.47 15.18 12.31
C ARG A 41 15.35 15.91 13.33
N LYS A 42 15.36 17.25 13.33
CA LYS A 42 16.20 18.07 14.22
C LYS A 42 15.49 18.72 15.42
N LYS A 43 14.19 18.45 15.66
CA LYS A 43 13.48 19.01 16.84
C LYS A 43 12.66 18.02 17.66
N VAL A 44 12.68 16.72 17.35
CA VAL A 44 12.13 15.68 18.23
C VAL A 44 13.21 14.64 18.55
N GLU A 45 14.20 15.06 19.34
CA GLU A 45 14.93 14.15 20.22
C GLU A 45 14.55 14.52 21.65
N PRO A 46 14.06 13.60 22.49
CA PRO A 46 14.02 13.85 23.91
C PRO A 46 15.47 13.95 24.40
N GLY A 47 15.86 15.16 24.80
CA GLY A 47 17.11 15.39 25.52
C GLY A 47 17.21 14.42 26.70
N ARG A 48 18.12 13.45 26.59
CA ARG A 48 18.57 12.68 27.74
C ARG A 48 19.15 13.67 28.76
N PRO A 49 18.80 13.60 30.05
CA PRO A 49 19.61 14.25 31.06
C PRO A 49 21.01 13.62 30.99
N ASN A 50 22.03 14.47 30.84
CA ASN A 50 23.43 14.08 31.00
C ASN A 50 23.62 13.47 32.39
N LEU A 51 23.65 12.14 32.46
CA LEU A 51 24.27 11.43 33.57
C LEU A 51 25.77 11.80 33.55
N PRO A 52 26.34 12.30 34.67
CA PRO A 52 27.78 12.50 34.75
C PRO A 52 28.47 11.15 34.55
N GLN A 53 29.38 11.10 33.56
CA GLN A 53 30.28 9.98 33.37
C GLN A 53 31.09 9.79 34.66
N LEU A 54 30.86 8.67 35.35
CA LEU A 54 31.78 8.17 36.35
C LEU A 54 33.14 7.90 35.68
N PRO A 55 34.26 8.35 36.24
CA PRO A 55 35.57 8.10 35.66
C PRO A 55 35.85 6.59 35.65
N LYS A 56 36.18 6.06 34.47
CA LYS A 56 36.84 4.76 34.33
C LYS A 56 38.20 4.86 35.02
N VAL A 57 38.28 4.44 36.27
CA VAL A 57 39.56 4.14 36.92
C VAL A 57 40.03 2.80 36.36
N GLN A 58 41.03 2.84 35.49
CA GLN A 58 41.86 1.67 35.21
C GLN A 58 42.74 1.40 36.43
N VAL A 59 42.51 0.28 37.11
CA VAL A 59 43.49 -0.32 38.03
C VAL A 59 44.01 -1.59 37.37
N LYS A 60 45.31 -1.58 37.05
CA LYS A 60 46.08 -2.76 36.67
C LYS A 60 46.70 -3.35 37.94
N VAL A 61 46.39 -4.60 38.28
CA VAL A 61 47.16 -5.38 39.28
C VAL A 61 47.32 -6.82 38.78
N ASP A 62 48.54 -7.31 38.96
CA ASP A 62 49.17 -8.49 38.39
C ASP A 62 48.56 -9.86 38.71
N HIS A 63 48.70 -10.75 37.71
CA HIS A 63 49.05 -12.16 37.78
C HIS A 63 48.70 -12.97 39.05
N ARG A 64 47.67 -13.84 38.97
CA ARG A 64 47.76 -15.30 39.21
C ARG A 64 46.40 -16.01 39.12
N TRP A 65 46.44 -17.22 38.57
CA TRP A 65 45.37 -18.23 38.57
C TRP A 65 45.08 -18.75 39.98
N LEU A 66 43.81 -19.05 40.32
CA LEU A 66 43.44 -20.07 41.32
C LEU A 66 41.99 -20.54 41.18
N ARG A 67 41.82 -21.86 41.26
CA ARG A 67 40.59 -22.67 41.14
C ARG A 67 39.65 -22.49 42.33
N TYR A 68 38.34 -22.51 42.10
CA TYR A 68 37.36 -22.77 43.17
C TYR A 68 37.14 -24.27 43.36
N GLY A 69 37.53 -24.76 44.53
CA GLY A 69 37.08 -26.03 45.09
C GLY A 69 36.19 -25.76 46.30
N PHE A 70 35.10 -26.51 46.38
CA PHE A 70 34.25 -26.65 47.56
C PHE A 70 35.06 -26.94 48.83
N ILE A 71 34.61 -26.42 49.98
CA ILE A 71 34.30 -27.14 51.23
C ILE A 71 34.00 -26.12 52.36
N GLY A 72 32.80 -26.24 52.94
CA GLY A 72 32.59 -26.36 54.39
C GLY A 72 32.78 -25.16 55.31
N GLY A 73 31.67 -24.78 55.97
CA GLY A 73 31.67 -24.66 57.43
C GLY A 73 31.47 -23.28 58.03
N GLY A 74 30.49 -23.19 58.93
CA GLY A 74 30.66 -22.47 60.19
C GLY A 74 30.09 -21.06 60.26
N ALA A 75 28.86 -20.97 60.78
CA ALA A 75 28.39 -19.96 61.71
C ALA A 75 29.38 -18.83 62.07
N ILE A 76 29.19 -17.64 61.48
CA ILE A 76 29.43 -16.27 62.02
C ILE A 76 28.90 -15.28 60.96
N VAL A 77 27.58 -15.20 60.74
CA VAL A 77 26.97 -14.04 60.02
C VAL A 77 25.58 -13.66 60.58
N LEU A 78 25.05 -14.35 61.59
CA LEU A 78 23.73 -14.03 62.15
C LEU A 78 23.70 -12.74 63.00
N GLY A 79 24.87 -12.13 63.30
CA GLY A 79 24.98 -10.88 64.05
C GLY A 79 25.08 -9.60 63.20
N LEU A 80 25.31 -9.71 61.89
CA LEU A 80 25.50 -8.56 60.99
C LEU A 80 24.32 -8.31 60.04
N VAL A 81 23.40 -9.28 59.93
CA VAL A 81 22.14 -9.14 59.17
C VAL A 81 21.03 -8.50 60.01
N LEU A 82 21.08 -8.57 61.35
CA LEU A 82 20.10 -7.93 62.24
C LEU A 82 20.42 -6.45 62.59
N ALA A 83 21.60 -5.95 62.25
CA ALA A 83 21.97 -4.54 62.44
C ALA A 83 21.81 -3.67 61.17
N LEU A 84 21.57 -4.28 60.00
CA LEU A 84 21.25 -3.58 58.74
C LEU A 84 19.74 -3.48 58.44
N VAL A 85 18.89 -4.03 59.33
CA VAL A 85 17.42 -3.95 59.22
C VAL A 85 16.84 -2.70 59.91
N PHE A 86 17.67 -1.88 60.57
CA PHE A 86 17.22 -0.63 61.19
C PHE A 86 17.90 0.59 60.58
N ARG A 87 17.06 1.45 59.96
CA ARG A 87 17.27 2.88 59.59
C ARG A 87 17.58 3.23 58.13
N GLY A 88 16.95 2.55 57.17
CA GLY A 88 16.40 3.28 56.02
C GLY A 88 14.95 3.61 56.35
N SER A 89 14.58 4.89 56.46
CA SER A 89 13.17 5.25 56.44
C SER A 89 12.59 4.71 55.12
N PRO A 90 11.52 3.89 55.11
CA PRO A 90 10.92 3.40 53.86
C PRO A 90 10.48 4.55 52.96
N PHE A 91 10.28 5.73 53.56
CA PHE A 91 10.11 7.00 52.86
C PHE A 91 11.46 7.64 52.55
N ASP A 92 12.13 7.12 51.51
CA ASP A 92 13.38 7.64 50.99
C ASP A 92 13.17 8.92 50.14
N GLU A 93 14.24 9.44 49.51
CA GLU A 93 14.14 10.63 48.66
C GLU A 93 13.23 10.42 47.45
N THR A 94 13.16 9.20 46.91
CA THR A 94 12.31 8.86 45.76
C THR A 94 10.84 8.88 46.15
N ALA A 95 10.48 8.22 47.25
CA ALA A 95 9.12 8.24 47.79
C ALA A 95 8.68 9.66 48.18
N ARG A 96 9.59 10.47 48.73
CA ARG A 96 9.34 11.89 49.02
C ARG A 96 9.08 12.69 47.75
N ALA A 97 9.88 12.50 46.70
CA ALA A 97 9.72 13.19 45.43
C ALA A 97 8.39 12.80 44.75
N GLN A 98 8.04 11.50 44.75
CA GLN A 98 6.76 11.02 44.22
C GLN A 98 5.57 11.57 45.01
N TRP A 99 5.66 11.64 46.34
CA TRP A 99 4.63 12.25 47.17
C TRP A 99 4.43 13.74 46.86
N GLN A 100 5.53 14.48 46.72
CA GLN A 100 5.50 15.90 46.35
C GLN A 100 4.94 16.11 44.95
N ALA A 101 5.31 15.27 43.99
CA ALA A 101 4.77 15.28 42.63
C ALA A 101 3.26 15.02 42.67
N LEU A 102 2.80 13.97 43.36
CA LEU A 102 1.38 13.66 43.50
C LEU A 102 0.61 14.84 44.13
N CYS A 103 1.09 15.40 45.24
CA CYS A 103 0.44 16.56 45.88
C CYS A 103 0.37 17.77 44.94
N THR A 104 1.42 17.98 44.14
CA THR A 104 1.50 19.09 43.19
C THR A 104 0.55 18.88 42.01
N ASP A 105 0.59 17.72 41.36
CA ASP A 105 -0.21 17.41 40.17
C ASP A 105 -1.69 17.27 40.52
N TYR A 106 -1.99 16.65 41.67
CA TYR A 106 -3.34 16.57 42.21
C TYR A 106 -3.94 17.97 42.45
N ALA A 107 -3.18 18.87 43.09
CA ALA A 107 -3.63 20.23 43.34
C ALA A 107 -3.69 21.10 42.06
N LYS A 108 -2.72 20.94 41.16
CA LYS A 108 -2.51 21.82 40.01
C LYS A 108 -3.52 21.57 38.89
N TRP A 109 -3.80 20.31 38.56
CA TRP A 109 -4.61 19.99 37.39
C TRP A 109 -5.59 18.84 37.60
N PHE A 110 -5.24 17.79 38.35
CA PHE A 110 -6.13 16.61 38.41
C PHE A 110 -7.40 16.88 39.23
N SER A 111 -7.32 17.54 40.39
CA SER A 111 -8.51 17.90 41.16
C SER A 111 -9.43 18.88 40.42
N PRO A 112 -8.92 19.94 39.75
CA PRO A 112 -9.72 20.75 38.82
C PRO A 112 -10.37 19.95 37.68
N LEU A 113 -9.62 19.03 37.06
CA LEU A 113 -10.12 18.17 35.99
C LEU A 113 -11.26 17.28 36.50
N GLU A 114 -11.03 16.51 37.56
CA GLU A 114 -12.01 15.64 38.22
C GLU A 114 -13.28 16.41 38.59
N GLY A 115 -13.14 17.60 39.19
CA GLY A 115 -14.26 18.44 39.58
C GLY A 115 -15.03 19.08 38.41
N SER A 116 -14.47 19.08 37.21
CA SER A 116 -15.09 19.64 35.99
C SER A 116 -15.74 18.60 35.08
N ILE A 117 -15.59 17.31 35.39
CA ILE A 117 -16.16 16.20 34.61
C ILE A 117 -17.53 15.85 35.16
N GLU A 118 -18.57 16.20 34.41
CA GLU A 118 -19.93 15.76 34.68
C GLU A 118 -20.19 14.33 34.15
N HIS A 119 -21.32 13.72 34.51
CA HIS A 119 -21.65 12.38 34.03
C HIS A 119 -21.69 12.30 32.49
N GLN A 120 -22.23 13.34 31.83
CA GLN A 120 -22.28 13.47 30.37
C GLN A 120 -20.88 13.55 29.73
N ASP A 121 -19.90 14.15 30.41
CA ASP A 121 -18.54 14.29 29.90
C ASP A 121 -17.80 12.95 29.84
N LYS A 122 -18.18 11.98 30.69
CA LYS A 122 -17.63 10.61 30.63
C LYS A 122 -18.03 9.90 29.34
N THR A 123 -19.25 10.14 28.86
CA THR A 123 -19.69 9.62 27.55
C THR A 123 -18.90 10.28 26.44
N VAL A 124 -18.78 11.62 26.47
CA VAL A 124 -17.97 12.37 25.50
C VAL A 124 -16.52 11.87 25.46
N LEU A 125 -15.87 11.68 26.61
CA LEU A 125 -14.50 11.14 26.69
C LEU A 125 -14.38 9.77 26.03
N ARG A 126 -15.37 8.87 26.18
CA ARG A 126 -15.37 7.57 25.49
C ARG A 126 -15.54 7.73 23.99
N ASP A 127 -16.48 8.58 23.57
CA ASP A 127 -16.81 8.80 22.16
C ASP A 127 -15.62 9.38 21.38
N VAL A 128 -14.79 10.20 22.04
CA VAL A 128 -13.57 10.79 21.44
C VAL A 128 -12.33 9.90 21.57
N GLY A 129 -12.48 8.65 22.01
CA GLY A 129 -11.38 7.67 22.09
C GLY A 129 -10.51 7.75 23.35
N LEU A 130 -10.99 8.40 24.41
CA LEU A 130 -10.30 8.55 25.71
C LEU A 130 -10.92 7.66 26.79
N SER A 131 -11.38 6.45 26.42
CA SER A 131 -11.96 5.47 27.35
C SER A 131 -11.05 5.12 28.52
N SER A 132 -9.73 5.00 28.27
CA SER A 132 -8.74 4.74 29.32
C SER A 132 -8.69 5.83 30.40
N VAL A 133 -8.98 7.09 30.03
CA VAL A 133 -9.05 8.19 31.00
C VAL A 133 -10.28 8.02 31.89
N VAL A 134 -11.42 7.64 31.31
CA VAL A 134 -12.66 7.39 32.06
C VAL A 134 -12.48 6.23 33.04
N ASP A 135 -11.80 5.16 32.63
CA ASP A 135 -11.52 4.01 33.48
C ASP A 135 -10.61 4.36 34.66
N ILE A 136 -9.59 5.19 34.42
CA ILE A 136 -8.71 5.68 35.50
C ILE A 136 -9.50 6.61 36.44
N LEU A 137 -10.33 7.51 35.90
CA LEU A 137 -11.16 8.43 36.69
C LEU A 137 -12.23 7.73 37.53
N ALA A 138 -12.59 6.48 37.22
CA ALA A 138 -13.50 5.70 38.07
C ALA A 138 -12.91 5.45 39.48
N ASP A 139 -11.59 5.47 39.60
CA ASP A 139 -10.84 5.30 40.85
C ASP A 139 -10.27 6.61 41.41
N ALA A 140 -10.73 7.78 40.94
CA ALA A 140 -10.11 9.08 41.24
C ALA A 140 -9.98 9.41 42.74
N GLU A 141 -10.93 8.99 43.57
CA GLU A 141 -10.88 9.15 45.04
C GLU A 141 -9.65 8.47 45.68
N LYS A 142 -9.18 7.36 45.09
CA LYS A 142 -7.98 6.62 45.56
C LYS A 142 -6.69 7.38 45.26
N PHE A 143 -6.72 8.39 44.39
CA PHE A 143 -5.55 9.17 44.00
C PHE A 143 -5.37 10.45 44.83
N ASP A 144 -6.34 10.82 45.67
CA ASP A 144 -6.26 12.02 46.49
C ASP A 144 -5.25 11.84 47.65
N PRO A 145 -4.16 12.65 47.68
CA PRO A 145 -3.14 12.59 48.73
C PRO A 145 -3.70 12.74 50.14
N ARG A 146 -4.83 13.44 50.30
CA ARG A 146 -5.48 13.62 51.60
C ARG A 146 -6.03 12.31 52.13
N PHE A 147 -6.54 11.43 51.25
CA PHE A 147 -7.03 10.12 51.64
C PHE A 147 -5.87 9.14 51.87
N ILE A 148 -4.84 9.15 51.02
CA ILE A 148 -3.62 8.35 51.22
C ILE A 148 -2.91 8.73 52.54
N ALA A 149 -2.97 10.01 52.93
CA ALA A 149 -2.44 10.51 54.21
C ALA A 149 -3.39 10.34 55.40
N GLU A 150 -4.61 9.80 55.23
CA GLU A 150 -5.64 9.72 56.28
C GLU A 150 -5.98 11.09 56.91
N ARG A 151 -5.98 12.15 56.08
CA ARG A 151 -6.22 13.54 56.48
C ARG A 151 -7.09 14.30 55.46
N PRO A 152 -8.38 13.95 55.29
CA PRO A 152 -9.29 14.49 54.27
C PRO A 152 -9.44 16.03 54.28
N GLY A 153 -9.15 16.71 55.40
CA GLY A 153 -9.22 18.17 55.54
C GLY A 153 -7.90 18.93 55.44
N SER A 154 -6.78 18.27 55.15
CA SER A 154 -5.46 18.93 55.14
C SER A 154 -5.19 19.71 53.86
N ASN A 155 -4.44 20.80 53.98
CA ASN A 155 -3.94 21.56 52.84
C ASN A 155 -2.87 20.73 52.08
N LEU A 156 -3.07 20.54 50.76
CA LEU A 156 -2.20 19.73 49.90
C LEU A 156 -0.75 20.22 49.87
N ALA A 157 -0.52 21.55 49.85
CA ALA A 157 0.83 22.11 49.86
C ALA A 157 1.54 21.84 51.20
N ALA A 158 0.82 21.93 52.32
CA ALA A 158 1.36 21.65 53.64
C ALA A 158 1.77 20.17 53.80
N ILE A 159 0.91 19.23 53.40
CA ILE A 159 1.24 17.79 53.48
C ILE A 159 2.26 17.36 52.41
N GLY A 160 2.37 18.06 51.28
CA GLY A 160 3.42 17.85 50.29
C GLY A 160 4.80 18.23 50.82
N GLN A 161 4.91 19.39 51.49
CA GLN A 161 6.17 19.84 52.11
C GLN A 161 6.56 18.99 53.32
N GLU A 162 5.60 18.64 54.17
CA GLU A 162 5.82 17.82 55.37
C GLU A 162 4.90 16.58 55.38
N PRO A 163 5.31 15.47 54.73
CA PRO A 163 4.50 14.26 54.64
C PRO A 163 4.21 13.70 56.05
N PRO A 164 2.93 13.45 56.41
CA PRO A 164 2.57 12.93 57.72
C PRO A 164 3.04 11.48 57.89
N ALA A 165 3.05 10.97 59.12
CA ALA A 165 3.52 9.61 59.41
C ALA A 165 2.74 8.53 58.63
N SER A 166 1.45 8.71 58.42
CA SER A 166 0.56 7.86 57.61
C SER A 166 1.01 7.75 56.15
N ALA A 167 1.42 8.88 55.54
CA ALA A 167 1.95 8.92 54.17
C ALA A 167 3.32 8.24 54.00
N LYS A 168 4.02 7.94 55.11
CA LYS A 168 5.33 7.28 55.12
C LYS A 168 5.26 5.76 55.28
N THR A 169 4.06 5.20 55.39
CA THR A 169 3.85 3.75 55.49
C THR A 169 4.13 3.08 54.14
N PRO A 170 4.59 1.81 54.11
CA PRO A 170 4.79 1.08 52.85
C PRO A 170 3.54 1.04 51.96
N GLN A 171 2.36 0.93 52.57
CA GLN A 171 1.08 0.94 51.86
C GLN A 171 0.81 2.30 51.21
N ALA A 172 1.00 3.41 51.95
CA ALA A 172 0.82 4.76 51.40
C ALA A 172 1.83 5.07 50.29
N ILE A 173 3.07 4.58 50.41
CA ILE A 173 4.09 4.70 49.35
C ILE A 173 3.65 3.95 48.09
N GLY A 174 3.15 2.72 48.22
CA GLY A 174 2.60 1.94 47.11
C GLY A 174 1.41 2.65 46.45
N ALA A 175 0.47 3.17 47.25
CA ALA A 175 -0.67 3.93 46.75
C ALA A 175 -0.24 5.22 46.03
N THR A 176 0.75 5.93 46.59
CA THR A 176 1.34 7.14 45.96
C THR A 176 1.93 6.82 44.60
N SER A 177 2.72 5.73 44.51
CA SER A 177 3.33 5.31 43.24
C SER A 177 2.27 4.93 42.19
N GLN A 178 1.21 4.22 42.60
CA GLN A 178 0.08 3.88 41.72
C GLN A 178 -0.67 5.12 41.25
N ALA A 179 -0.93 6.07 42.14
CA ALA A 179 -1.60 7.32 41.81
C ALA A 179 -0.76 8.16 40.84
N VAL A 180 0.54 8.34 41.08
CA VAL A 180 1.45 9.03 40.15
C VAL A 180 1.44 8.36 38.77
N ALA A 181 1.54 7.02 38.72
CA ALA A 181 1.48 6.30 37.44
C ALA A 181 0.13 6.43 36.73
N ALA A 182 -0.97 6.51 37.47
CA ALA A 182 -2.30 6.76 36.93
C ALA A 182 -2.43 8.18 36.34
N LEU A 183 -1.97 9.20 37.07
CA LEU A 183 -1.94 10.59 36.60
C LEU A 183 -1.08 10.74 35.34
N SER A 184 0.11 10.14 35.30
CA SER A 184 0.96 10.15 34.11
C SER A 184 0.32 9.44 32.91
N ARG A 185 -0.51 8.40 33.14
CA ARG A 185 -1.27 7.75 32.05
C ARG A 185 -2.38 8.65 31.52
N ILE A 186 -3.03 9.43 32.36
CA ILE A 186 -4.04 10.42 31.92
C ILE A 186 -3.36 11.52 31.09
N GLU A 187 -2.25 12.09 31.57
CA GLU A 187 -1.48 13.08 30.82
C GLU A 187 -1.01 12.52 29.47
N ALA A 188 -0.48 11.30 29.46
CA ALA A 188 -0.06 10.64 28.24
C ALA A 188 -1.22 10.34 27.28
N ALA A 189 -2.41 10.02 27.79
CA ALA A 189 -3.59 9.77 26.97
C ALA A 189 -4.07 11.05 26.28
N PHE A 190 -4.12 12.19 26.99
CA PHE A 190 -4.44 13.48 26.38
C PHE A 190 -3.34 13.95 25.42
N ALA A 191 -2.06 13.85 25.78
CA ALA A 191 -0.96 14.24 24.89
C ALA A 191 -0.90 13.40 23.60
N LYS A 192 -1.36 12.14 23.64
CA LYS A 192 -1.45 11.25 22.48
C LYS A 192 -2.82 11.26 21.80
N TRP A 193 -3.76 12.07 22.30
CA TRP A 193 -5.09 12.15 21.72
C TRP A 193 -4.96 12.69 20.29
N PRO A 194 -5.47 11.99 19.24
CA PRO A 194 -5.22 12.37 17.85
C PRO A 194 -5.55 13.83 17.54
N THR A 195 -6.59 14.38 18.17
CA THR A 195 -6.99 15.78 18.03
C THR A 195 -5.91 16.76 18.50
N ILE A 196 -5.28 16.52 19.67
CA ILE A 196 -4.20 17.39 20.16
C ILE A 196 -2.97 17.27 19.27
N VAL A 197 -2.60 16.06 18.87
CA VAL A 197 -1.45 15.82 17.97
C VAL A 197 -1.65 16.52 16.62
N ALA A 198 -2.85 16.44 16.04
CA ALA A 198 -3.18 17.12 14.80
C ALA A 198 -3.10 18.65 14.96
N LEU A 199 -3.69 19.20 16.02
CA LEU A 199 -3.65 20.65 16.30
C LEU A 199 -2.23 21.17 16.54
N GLU A 200 -1.38 20.43 17.24
CA GLU A 200 0.03 20.78 17.41
C GLU A 200 0.77 20.79 16.07
N SER A 201 0.51 19.80 15.22
CA SER A 201 1.05 19.74 13.86
C SER A 201 0.57 20.91 13.00
N HIS A 202 -0.72 21.25 13.04
CA HIS A 202 -1.28 22.38 12.29
C HIS A 202 -0.75 23.72 12.78
N HIS A 203 -0.56 23.88 14.10
CA HIS A 203 0.07 25.05 14.68
C HIS A 203 1.50 25.25 14.17
N VAL A 204 2.31 24.18 14.07
CA VAL A 204 3.65 24.26 13.46
C VAL A 204 3.56 24.63 11.98
N MET A 205 2.66 23.99 11.24
CA MET A 205 2.44 24.29 9.82
C MET A 205 2.06 25.77 9.59
N PHE A 206 1.16 26.33 10.42
CA PHE A 206 0.81 27.75 10.35
C PHE A 206 2.01 28.66 10.62
N LYS A 207 2.87 28.33 11.59
CA LYS A 207 4.11 29.10 11.85
C LYS A 207 5.10 29.00 10.68
N ASP A 208 5.23 27.83 10.07
CA ASP A 208 6.13 27.63 8.93
C ASP A 208 5.68 28.42 7.69
N HIS A 209 4.37 28.66 7.55
CA HIS A 209 3.78 29.50 6.49
C HIS A 209 3.75 31.00 6.81
N GLY A 210 4.20 31.42 8.01
CA GLY A 210 4.12 32.81 8.45
C GLY A 210 2.72 33.27 8.86
N TRP A 211 1.80 32.33 9.11
CA TRP A 211 0.42 32.60 9.52
C TRP A 211 0.29 32.70 11.04
N ASP A 212 0.98 33.69 11.60
CA ASP A 212 1.12 33.92 13.03
C ASP A 212 -0.24 34.03 13.76
N ARG A 213 -1.27 34.67 13.18
CA ARG A 213 -2.58 34.81 13.85
C ARG A 213 -3.32 33.49 13.94
N ALA A 214 -3.29 32.69 12.86
CA ALA A 214 -3.87 31.35 12.86
C ALA A 214 -3.14 30.44 13.85
N ALA A 215 -1.81 30.52 13.90
CA ALA A 215 -1.00 29.81 14.87
C ALA A 215 -1.31 30.23 16.31
N GLU A 216 -1.33 31.53 16.62
CA GLU A 216 -1.69 32.06 17.94
C GLU A 216 -3.09 31.60 18.39
N PHE A 217 -4.04 31.53 17.46
CA PHE A 217 -5.39 31.06 17.74
C PHE A 217 -5.43 29.58 18.13
N VAL A 218 -4.70 28.72 17.42
CA VAL A 218 -4.57 27.30 17.78
C VAL A 218 -3.81 27.14 19.09
N GLU A 219 -2.73 27.90 19.30
CA GLU A 219 -1.92 27.88 20.53
C GLU A 219 -2.76 28.25 21.76
N LEU A 220 -3.66 29.24 21.64
CA LEU A 220 -4.58 29.63 22.70
C LEU A 220 -5.48 28.46 23.12
N HIS A 221 -6.04 27.71 22.17
CA HIS A 221 -6.93 26.58 22.46
C HIS A 221 -6.17 25.36 22.98
N LEU A 222 -4.94 25.13 22.49
CA LEU A 222 -4.06 24.10 23.03
C LEU A 222 -3.67 24.37 24.49
N LYS A 223 -3.47 25.64 24.88
CA LYS A 223 -3.22 26.03 26.29
C LYS A 223 -4.41 25.75 27.21
N ASP A 224 -5.63 25.83 26.67
CA ASP A 224 -6.87 25.52 27.39
C ASP A 224 -7.26 24.03 27.28
N ALA A 225 -6.47 23.19 26.60
CA ALA A 225 -6.78 21.78 26.43
C ALA A 225 -6.64 20.97 27.74
N PRO A 226 -7.47 19.94 27.95
CA PRO A 226 -7.27 19.02 29.06
C PRO A 226 -5.91 18.30 28.91
N PRO A 227 -5.26 17.94 30.02
CA PRO A 227 -5.82 17.96 31.38
C PRO A 227 -5.58 19.27 32.15
N TYR A 228 -4.90 20.26 31.56
CA TYR A 228 -4.47 21.48 32.28
C TYR A 228 -5.44 22.67 32.15
N GLY A 229 -6.33 22.63 31.16
CA GLY A 229 -7.38 23.63 30.96
C GLY A 229 -8.31 23.77 32.16
N LYS A 230 -8.78 25.01 32.40
CA LYS A 230 -9.74 25.31 33.48
C LYS A 230 -11.20 25.26 33.04
N ALA A 231 -11.44 25.15 31.73
CA ALA A 231 -12.79 25.12 31.16
C ALA A 231 -13.42 23.72 31.32
N PRO A 232 -14.77 23.61 31.34
CA PRO A 232 -15.47 22.32 31.44
C PRO A 232 -15.01 21.35 30.33
N VAL A 233 -14.66 20.12 30.72
CA VAL A 233 -13.96 19.17 29.85
C VAL A 233 -14.78 18.83 28.60
N GLY A 234 -16.06 18.49 28.73
CA GLY A 234 -16.88 18.13 27.57
C GLY A 234 -17.01 19.26 26.55
N GLN A 235 -17.15 20.51 27.02
CA GLN A 235 -17.19 21.67 26.13
C GLN A 235 -15.85 21.89 25.42
N THR A 236 -14.74 21.75 26.15
CA THR A 236 -13.39 21.92 25.58
C THR A 236 -13.08 20.84 24.56
N LEU A 237 -13.42 19.57 24.81
CA LEU A 237 -13.21 18.46 23.87
C LEU A 237 -13.96 18.69 22.56
N MET A 238 -15.24 19.07 22.65
CA MET A 238 -16.05 19.40 21.47
C MET A 238 -15.49 20.59 20.68
N LYS A 239 -14.97 21.62 21.38
CA LYS A 239 -14.31 22.76 20.75
C LYS A 239 -13.03 22.35 20.02
N LEU A 240 -12.19 21.52 20.66
CA LEU A 240 -10.93 21.04 20.06
C LEU A 240 -11.18 20.15 18.85
N GLN A 241 -12.19 19.27 18.86
CA GLN A 241 -12.54 18.45 17.70
C GLN A 241 -13.03 19.30 16.52
N ARG A 242 -13.87 20.32 16.77
CA ARG A 242 -14.30 21.24 15.71
C ARG A 242 -13.13 22.05 15.15
N LEU A 243 -12.25 22.53 16.04
CA LEU A 243 -11.03 23.26 15.65
C LEU A 243 -10.09 22.37 14.84
N GLU A 244 -9.94 21.10 15.22
CA GLU A 244 -9.16 20.13 14.48
C GLU A 244 -9.75 19.91 13.09
N ALA A 245 -11.04 19.61 12.96
CA ALA A 245 -11.68 19.45 11.66
C ALA A 245 -11.46 20.67 10.74
N GLN A 246 -11.57 21.89 11.27
CA GLN A 246 -11.33 23.12 10.52
C GLN A 246 -9.86 23.27 10.10
N THR A 247 -8.92 23.06 11.03
CA THR A 247 -7.47 23.17 10.74
C THR A 247 -6.96 22.04 9.85
N THR A 248 -7.54 20.84 9.91
CA THR A 248 -7.29 19.72 8.99
C THR A 248 -7.71 20.07 7.58
N SER A 249 -8.87 20.70 7.39
CA SER A 249 -9.30 21.19 6.07
C SER A 249 -8.30 22.20 5.50
N ILE A 250 -7.78 23.10 6.34
CA ILE A 250 -6.76 24.08 5.94
C ILE A 250 -5.45 23.37 5.59
N ALA A 251 -4.97 22.46 6.45
CA ALA A 251 -3.73 21.72 6.23
C ALA A 251 -3.77 20.88 4.94
N HIS A 252 -4.93 20.28 4.64
CA HIS A 252 -5.15 19.54 3.40
C HIS A 252 -5.09 20.46 2.18
N ALA A 253 -5.80 21.61 2.21
CA ALA A 253 -5.76 22.58 1.13
C ALA A 253 -4.34 23.12 0.90
N VAL A 254 -3.59 23.38 1.97
CA VAL A 254 -2.17 23.77 1.90
C VAL A 254 -1.32 22.71 1.23
N LYS A 255 -1.43 21.45 1.68
CA LYS A 255 -0.64 20.36 1.11
C LYS A 255 -0.90 20.20 -0.40
N LEU A 256 -2.17 20.20 -0.81
CA LEU A 256 -2.52 20.13 -2.23
C LEU A 256 -1.94 21.34 -2.97
N LEU A 257 -2.08 22.54 -2.43
CA LEU A 257 -1.56 23.75 -3.05
C LEU A 257 -0.03 23.74 -3.16
N GLU A 258 0.70 23.22 -2.17
CA GLU A 258 2.16 23.04 -2.23
C GLU A 258 2.58 22.03 -3.29
N GLU A 259 1.89 20.89 -3.39
CA GLU A 259 2.13 19.88 -4.42
C GLU A 259 1.91 20.46 -5.82
N GLU A 260 0.84 21.22 -6.01
CA GLU A 260 0.52 21.89 -7.27
C GLU A 260 1.53 23.01 -7.60
N LEU A 261 1.91 23.84 -6.62
CA LEU A 261 2.94 24.86 -6.79
C LEU A 261 4.32 24.26 -7.09
N ALA A 262 4.65 23.08 -6.55
CA ALA A 262 5.88 22.38 -6.87
C ALA A 262 5.92 21.91 -8.33
N VAL A 263 4.77 21.52 -8.91
CA VAL A 263 4.65 21.22 -10.34
C VAL A 263 4.78 22.48 -11.19
N LEU A 264 4.27 23.62 -10.72
CA LEU A 264 4.32 24.89 -11.44
C LEU A 264 5.70 25.58 -11.40
N ALA A 265 6.49 25.36 -10.34
CA ALA A 265 7.77 26.03 -10.12
C ALA A 265 8.80 25.91 -11.27
N PRO A 266 8.98 24.75 -11.94
CA PRO A 266 9.92 24.60 -13.06
C PRO A 266 9.61 25.48 -14.28
N TYR A 267 8.36 25.90 -14.45
CA TYR A 267 7.93 26.69 -15.62
C TYR A 267 8.35 28.17 -15.54
N ASN A 268 8.83 28.63 -14.37
CA ASN A 268 9.41 29.96 -14.14
C ASN A 268 8.54 31.09 -14.72
N ASP A 269 7.25 31.07 -14.39
CA ASP A 269 6.27 32.04 -14.85
C ASP A 269 5.89 33.03 -13.73
N PRO A 270 5.97 34.36 -13.97
CA PRO A 270 5.66 35.36 -12.95
C PRO A 270 4.27 35.25 -12.32
N VAL A 271 3.28 34.68 -13.02
CA VAL A 271 1.93 34.47 -12.45
C VAL A 271 1.92 33.34 -11.43
N PHE A 272 2.74 32.30 -11.62
CA PHE A 272 2.87 31.21 -10.65
C PHE A 272 3.62 31.66 -9.40
N ASP A 273 4.64 32.51 -9.57
CA ASP A 273 5.32 33.17 -8.44
C ASP A 273 4.37 34.07 -7.66
N ALA A 274 3.51 34.82 -8.35
CA ALA A 274 2.48 35.65 -7.75
C ALA A 274 1.44 34.81 -6.99
N LEU A 275 1.07 33.64 -7.50
CA LEU A 275 0.20 32.69 -6.79
C LEU A 275 0.88 32.19 -5.50
N ALA A 276 2.13 31.75 -5.58
CA ALA A 276 2.90 31.32 -4.40
C ALA A 276 3.07 32.46 -3.37
N GLN A 277 3.20 33.69 -3.84
CA GLN A 277 3.26 34.87 -2.98
C GLN A 277 1.91 35.16 -2.31
N ALA A 278 0.79 35.04 -3.05
CA ALA A 278 -0.55 35.22 -2.50
C ALA A 278 -0.81 34.27 -1.32
N VAL A 279 -0.33 33.02 -1.39
CA VAL A 279 -0.43 32.03 -0.30
C VAL A 279 0.36 32.46 0.94
N ARG A 280 1.55 33.02 0.75
CA ARG A 280 2.39 33.53 1.85
C ARG A 280 1.77 34.74 2.54
N ASP A 281 1.07 35.59 1.79
CA ASP A 281 0.54 36.86 2.30
C ASP A 281 -0.84 36.74 3.00
N LEU A 282 -1.47 35.55 3.00
CA LEU A 282 -2.84 35.34 3.48
C LEU A 282 -3.12 35.80 4.92
N ASP A 283 -2.13 35.74 5.82
CA ASP A 283 -2.34 36.11 7.23
C ASP A 283 -2.06 37.59 7.55
N HIS A 284 -1.41 38.30 6.62
CA HIS A 284 -1.01 39.69 6.81
C HIS A 284 -2.15 40.69 6.54
N GLU A 285 -3.13 40.33 5.72
CA GLU A 285 -4.28 41.20 5.48
C GLU A 285 -5.26 41.14 6.66
N PRO A 286 -5.63 42.28 7.28
CA PRO A 286 -6.73 42.29 8.25
C PRO A 286 -8.03 41.95 7.50
N PRO A 287 -8.85 41.00 7.98
CA PRO A 287 -10.12 40.70 7.34
C PRO A 287 -10.96 41.98 7.30
N THR A 288 -11.21 42.50 6.10
CA THR A 288 -12.07 43.66 5.86
C THR A 288 -13.56 43.32 5.96
N ALA A 289 -13.89 42.08 6.32
CA ALA A 289 -15.26 41.62 6.49
C ALA A 289 -15.97 42.36 7.64
N PRO A 290 -17.22 42.82 7.43
CA PRO A 290 -17.99 43.52 8.44
C PRO A 290 -18.23 42.61 9.66
N ARG A 291 -17.85 43.10 10.85
CA ARG A 291 -18.14 42.46 12.14
C ARG A 291 -19.66 42.36 12.34
N SER A 292 -20.26 41.24 11.95
CA SER A 292 -21.61 40.87 12.35
C SER A 292 -21.66 40.67 13.87
N GLN A 293 -22.23 41.63 14.59
CA GLN A 293 -22.52 41.54 16.03
C GLN A 293 -23.76 40.66 16.24
N THR A 294 -23.62 39.34 16.11
CA THR A 294 -24.68 38.40 16.49
C THR A 294 -24.26 37.59 17.72
N ASN A 295 -25.17 37.55 18.69
CA ASN A 295 -24.98 37.08 20.07
C ASN A 295 -24.43 35.64 20.18
N GLY A 296 -23.47 35.46 21.09
CA GLY A 296 -23.26 34.23 21.89
C GLY A 296 -22.60 33.02 21.25
N ASP A 297 -23.00 32.62 20.04
CA ASP A 297 -22.68 31.29 19.47
C ASP A 297 -22.12 31.35 18.03
N ALA A 298 -21.51 32.47 17.65
CA ALA A 298 -20.93 32.63 16.31
C ALA A 298 -19.85 31.56 16.03
N PRO A 299 -19.75 31.04 14.78
CA PRO A 299 -18.73 30.08 14.39
C PRO A 299 -17.33 30.60 14.77
N TYR A 300 -16.55 29.71 15.37
CA TYR A 300 -15.22 29.99 15.90
C TYR A 300 -14.33 30.67 14.85
N SER A 301 -13.55 31.65 15.35
CA SER A 301 -12.67 32.60 14.65
C SER A 301 -12.97 32.90 13.18
N PRO A 302 -13.45 34.11 12.87
CA PRO A 302 -13.47 34.65 11.51
C PRO A 302 -12.12 34.54 10.76
N GLN A 303 -11.00 34.39 11.48
CA GLN A 303 -9.66 34.28 10.90
C GLN A 303 -9.48 32.93 10.18
N LEU A 304 -9.80 31.80 10.82
CA LEU A 304 -9.64 30.48 10.21
C LEU A 304 -10.65 30.23 9.09
N ALA A 305 -11.87 30.76 9.22
CA ALA A 305 -12.89 30.66 8.18
C ALA A 305 -12.45 31.41 6.91
N GLY A 306 -11.97 32.65 7.05
CA GLY A 306 -11.45 33.43 5.92
C GLY A 306 -10.22 32.78 5.27
N LEU A 307 -9.35 32.17 6.07
CA LEU A 307 -8.19 31.43 5.55
C LEU A 307 -8.63 30.20 4.74
N THR A 308 -9.62 29.45 5.23
CA THR A 308 -10.15 28.26 4.52
C THR A 308 -10.76 28.63 3.17
N GLU A 309 -11.59 29.67 3.13
CA GLU A 309 -12.23 30.16 1.91
C GLU A 309 -11.19 30.61 0.88
N THR A 310 -10.21 31.41 1.33
CA THR A 310 -9.19 31.95 0.43
C THR A 310 -8.27 30.86 -0.11
N LEU A 311 -7.86 29.89 0.71
CA LEU A 311 -7.05 28.76 0.26
C LEU A 311 -7.79 27.88 -0.75
N GLY A 312 -9.08 27.60 -0.53
CA GLY A 312 -9.87 26.83 -1.49
C GLY A 312 -9.95 27.51 -2.86
N ALA A 313 -10.05 28.84 -2.89
CA ALA A 313 -10.00 29.59 -4.14
C ALA A 313 -8.63 29.51 -4.83
N LEU A 314 -7.52 29.63 -4.09
CA LEU A 314 -6.15 29.54 -4.62
C LEU A 314 -5.80 28.13 -5.10
N GLU A 315 -6.21 27.09 -4.38
CA GLU A 315 -6.09 25.68 -4.77
C GLU A 315 -6.77 25.42 -6.12
N ALA A 316 -7.99 25.94 -6.30
CA ALA A 316 -8.72 25.80 -7.57
C ALA A 316 -7.98 26.46 -8.75
N PHE A 317 -7.27 27.58 -8.53
CA PHE A 317 -6.42 28.19 -9.54
C PHE A 317 -5.16 27.37 -9.82
N ALA A 318 -4.45 26.91 -8.78
CA ALA A 318 -3.24 26.10 -8.92
C ALA A 318 -3.48 24.84 -9.76
N ASN A 319 -4.56 24.11 -9.48
CA ASN A 319 -4.96 22.92 -10.24
C ASN A 319 -5.27 23.24 -11.70
N ARG A 320 -5.93 24.37 -11.97
CA ARG A 320 -6.19 24.81 -13.36
C ARG A 320 -4.91 25.18 -14.10
N PHE A 321 -3.96 25.84 -13.43
CA PHE A 321 -2.65 26.13 -14.00
C PHE A 321 -1.88 24.84 -14.28
N LYS A 322 -1.83 23.90 -13.33
CA LYS A 322 -1.15 22.61 -13.53
C LYS A 322 -1.69 21.88 -14.75
N ARG A 323 -3.00 21.72 -14.85
CA ARG A 323 -3.63 21.07 -16.01
C ARG A 323 -3.31 21.76 -17.33
N MET A 324 -3.16 23.08 -17.33
CA MET A 324 -2.75 23.82 -18.53
C MET A 324 -1.29 23.50 -18.89
N VAL A 325 -0.36 23.60 -17.93
CA VAL A 325 1.08 23.42 -18.20
C VAL A 325 1.51 21.96 -18.43
N GLU A 326 0.75 20.99 -17.91
CA GLU A 326 0.96 19.56 -18.16
C GLU A 326 0.31 19.09 -19.47
N SER A 327 -0.50 19.94 -20.12
CA SER A 327 -1.10 19.58 -21.41
C SER A 327 -0.10 19.75 -22.54
N ASP A 328 -0.19 18.89 -23.58
CA ASP A 328 0.59 19.01 -24.83
C ASP A 328 0.41 20.39 -25.52
N GLN A 329 -0.61 21.14 -25.11
CA GLN A 329 -0.90 22.47 -25.63
C GLN A 329 0.10 23.50 -25.11
N TRP A 330 0.67 23.29 -23.93
CA TRP A 330 1.61 24.21 -23.31
C TRP A 330 2.90 24.37 -24.13
N ASP A 331 3.47 23.28 -24.63
CA ASP A 331 4.70 23.29 -25.44
C ASP A 331 4.52 23.97 -26.79
N THR A 332 3.26 24.09 -27.24
CA THR A 332 2.94 24.81 -28.47
C THR A 332 2.83 26.32 -28.24
N ILE A 333 2.87 26.83 -27.01
CA ILE A 333 2.73 28.27 -26.75
C ILE A 333 4.01 29.04 -27.09
N ASP A 334 3.87 30.14 -27.83
CA ASP A 334 4.90 31.18 -27.95
C ASP A 334 4.99 31.94 -26.61
N HIS A 335 5.70 31.32 -25.65
CA HIS A 335 5.83 31.82 -24.28
C HIS A 335 6.45 33.22 -24.23
N ALA A 336 7.34 33.55 -25.17
CA ALA A 336 7.98 34.87 -25.24
C ALA A 336 6.94 35.94 -25.58
N ARG A 337 6.15 35.71 -26.63
CA ARG A 337 5.08 36.63 -27.03
C ARG A 337 3.95 36.71 -25.99
N PHE A 338 3.61 35.57 -25.36
CA PHE A 338 2.60 35.54 -24.31
C PHE A 338 3.02 36.39 -23.10
N ARG A 339 4.27 36.25 -22.64
CA ARG A 339 4.81 37.06 -21.53
C ARG A 339 4.93 38.55 -21.87
N GLU A 340 5.28 38.89 -23.11
CA GLU A 340 5.45 40.29 -23.54
C GLU A 340 4.10 41.03 -23.65
N THR A 341 3.05 40.35 -24.12
CA THR A 341 1.79 41.01 -24.53
C THR A 341 0.56 40.61 -23.73
N GLY A 342 0.64 39.57 -22.90
CA GLY A 342 -0.47 39.10 -22.07
C GLY A 342 -0.87 40.12 -21.01
N ARG A 343 -2.18 40.28 -20.80
CA ARG A 343 -2.74 41.27 -19.87
C ARG A 343 -2.45 40.90 -18.42
N ALA A 344 -2.44 39.61 -18.08
CA ALA A 344 -2.12 39.15 -16.73
C ALA A 344 -0.71 39.59 -16.29
N TYR A 345 0.28 39.54 -17.21
CA TYR A 345 1.63 40.03 -16.96
C TYR A 345 1.69 41.55 -16.86
N THR A 346 0.87 42.26 -17.64
CA THR A 346 0.76 43.73 -17.55
C THR A 346 0.22 44.17 -16.18
N MET A 347 -0.79 43.48 -15.64
CA MET A 347 -1.35 43.73 -14.31
C MET A 347 -0.29 43.53 -13.21
N LEU A 348 0.46 42.42 -13.26
CA LEU A 348 1.58 42.19 -12.34
C LEU A 348 2.69 43.24 -12.46
N ALA A 349 3.06 43.64 -13.68
CA ALA A 349 4.08 44.66 -13.92
C ALA A 349 3.67 46.06 -13.42
N GLN A 350 2.37 46.34 -13.33
CA GLN A 350 1.83 47.57 -12.74
C GLN A 350 1.85 47.57 -11.20
N GLY A 351 2.31 46.48 -10.58
CA GLY A 351 2.39 46.34 -9.12
C GLY A 351 1.04 46.04 -8.47
N GLU A 352 0.05 45.55 -9.22
CA GLU A 352 -1.18 45.04 -8.63
C GLU A 352 -0.85 43.84 -7.73
N HIS A 353 -1.40 43.83 -6.51
CA HIS A 353 -1.23 42.70 -5.58
C HIS A 353 -1.83 41.42 -6.20
N PRO A 354 -1.24 40.23 -5.97
CA PRO A 354 -1.77 38.99 -6.51
C PRO A 354 -3.20 38.72 -6.01
N HIS A 355 -4.21 38.89 -6.88
CA HIS A 355 -5.61 38.57 -6.58
C HIS A 355 -6.24 37.73 -7.68
N SER A 356 -7.43 37.18 -7.39
CA SER A 356 -8.08 36.17 -8.26
C SER A 356 -8.32 36.60 -9.71
N ASP A 357 -8.42 37.89 -10.02
CA ASP A 357 -8.64 38.35 -11.41
C ASP A 357 -7.40 38.24 -12.28
N ILE A 358 -6.19 38.39 -11.72
CA ILE A 358 -4.93 38.16 -12.44
C ILE A 358 -4.88 36.70 -12.90
N PHE A 359 -5.22 35.76 -12.01
CA PHE A 359 -5.20 34.33 -12.30
C PHE A 359 -6.26 33.92 -13.33
N ARG A 360 -7.49 34.47 -13.23
CA ARG A 360 -8.54 34.27 -14.24
C ARG A 360 -8.13 34.80 -15.61
N THR A 361 -7.50 35.98 -15.65
CA THR A 361 -7.05 36.62 -16.90
C THR A 361 -5.98 35.78 -17.58
N TRP A 362 -5.01 35.26 -16.82
CA TRP A 362 -3.97 34.39 -17.39
C TRP A 362 -4.56 33.13 -18.04
N LEU A 363 -5.45 32.43 -17.32
CA LEU A 363 -6.08 31.19 -17.82
C LEU A 363 -6.96 31.43 -19.06
N ALA A 364 -7.51 32.63 -19.23
CA ALA A 364 -8.32 32.98 -20.38
C ALA A 364 -7.49 33.35 -21.62
N GLU A 365 -6.24 33.80 -21.45
CA GLU A 365 -5.44 34.37 -22.54
C GLU A 365 -4.44 33.38 -23.14
N VAL A 366 -3.91 32.45 -22.34
CA VAL A 366 -2.80 31.54 -22.71
C VAL A 366 -3.04 30.81 -24.04
N ASP A 367 -4.24 30.30 -24.29
CA ASP A 367 -4.56 29.55 -25.51
C ASP A 367 -4.40 30.35 -26.82
N ASN A 368 -4.43 31.68 -26.77
CA ASN A 368 -4.32 32.53 -27.95
C ASN A 368 -2.90 32.62 -28.53
N TYR A 369 -1.92 31.96 -27.90
CA TYR A 369 -0.50 32.12 -28.19
C TYR A 369 0.18 30.88 -28.79
N ARG A 370 -0.56 29.89 -29.32
CA ARG A 370 0.06 28.70 -29.94
C ARG A 370 0.87 29.03 -31.23
N GLY A 371 2.12 28.60 -31.29
CA GLY A 371 3.02 28.57 -32.43
C GLY A 371 3.03 27.21 -33.15
N VAL A 372 3.26 27.23 -34.46
CA VAL A 372 3.34 26.04 -35.33
C VAL A 372 4.82 25.69 -35.54
N ALA A 373 5.29 24.53 -35.07
CA ALA A 373 6.65 24.06 -35.38
C ALA A 373 6.78 22.53 -35.28
N GLU A 374 7.30 21.88 -36.33
CA GLU A 374 8.02 20.60 -36.22
C GLU A 374 9.27 20.62 -37.11
N GLU A 375 10.34 20.00 -36.59
CA GLU A 375 11.69 19.94 -37.15
C GLU A 375 11.80 18.90 -38.29
N ASP A 376 12.53 19.23 -39.36
CA ASP A 376 12.61 18.41 -40.57
C ASP A 376 13.53 17.18 -40.40
N TRP A 377 12.94 15.98 -40.26
CA TRP A 377 13.61 14.70 -39.99
C TRP A 377 14.49 14.13 -41.12
N ARG A 378 14.36 14.64 -42.36
CA ARG A 378 14.88 13.98 -43.57
C ARG A 378 16.42 13.94 -43.68
N PRO A 379 17.19 14.97 -43.28
CA PRO A 379 18.64 14.97 -43.41
C PRO A 379 19.35 13.89 -42.58
N ALA A 380 18.88 13.64 -41.35
CA ALA A 380 19.49 12.66 -40.46
C ALA A 380 19.29 11.22 -40.97
N TRP A 381 18.08 10.92 -41.45
CA TRP A 381 17.74 9.62 -42.01
C TRP A 381 18.58 9.25 -43.25
N ALA A 382 18.74 10.18 -44.19
CA ALA A 382 19.48 9.92 -45.43
C ALA A 382 20.96 9.59 -45.20
N LYS A 383 21.57 10.14 -44.14
CA LYS A 383 22.97 9.87 -43.76
C LYS A 383 23.19 8.41 -43.36
N GLN A 384 22.31 7.86 -42.52
CA GLN A 384 22.43 6.51 -42.00
C GLN A 384 22.42 5.44 -43.10
N GLN A 385 21.56 5.60 -44.12
CA GLN A 385 21.42 4.60 -45.18
C GLN A 385 22.63 4.55 -46.13
N ARG A 386 23.28 5.70 -46.35
CA ARG A 386 24.50 5.79 -47.17
C ARG A 386 25.70 5.12 -46.51
N GLU A 387 25.82 5.20 -45.20
CA GLU A 387 26.92 4.58 -44.45
C GLU A 387 26.86 3.03 -44.52
N ALA A 388 25.67 2.44 -44.48
CA ALA A 388 25.48 1.00 -44.59
C ALA A 388 25.95 0.45 -45.96
N LEU A 389 25.65 1.13 -47.05
CA LEU A 389 26.04 0.72 -48.41
C LEU A 389 27.56 0.82 -48.66
N ALA A 390 28.25 1.74 -47.96
CA ALA A 390 29.69 1.96 -48.14
C ALA A 390 30.55 0.79 -47.63
N GLN A 391 30.12 0.12 -46.56
CA GLN A 391 30.91 -0.93 -45.88
C GLN A 391 31.11 -2.21 -46.71
N THR A 392 30.27 -2.46 -47.71
CA THR A 392 30.34 -3.65 -48.56
C THR A 392 31.17 -3.53 -49.82
N THR A 393 31.70 -2.35 -50.08
CA THR A 393 32.51 -2.07 -51.27
C THR A 393 33.92 -2.73 -51.25
N PRO A 394 34.65 -2.83 -50.11
CA PRO A 394 36.02 -3.39 -50.09
C PRO A 394 36.16 -4.91 -50.34
N PRO A 395 35.34 -5.80 -49.73
CA PRO A 395 35.38 -7.24 -50.01
C PRO A 395 35.08 -7.55 -51.49
N LEU A 396 34.13 -6.81 -52.07
CA LEU A 396 33.82 -6.90 -53.50
C LEU A 396 35.04 -6.59 -54.39
N ARG A 397 35.88 -5.62 -53.99
CA ARG A 397 37.10 -5.25 -54.74
C ARG A 397 38.20 -6.32 -54.66
N LYS A 398 38.41 -6.98 -53.50
CA LYS A 398 39.37 -8.11 -53.38
C LYS A 398 38.99 -9.28 -54.27
N LEU A 399 37.70 -9.55 -54.37
CA LEU A 399 37.15 -10.62 -55.20
C LEU A 399 37.15 -10.25 -56.70
N GLN A 400 36.92 -8.98 -57.04
CA GLN A 400 37.16 -8.48 -58.40
C GLN A 400 38.64 -8.56 -58.79
N ALA A 401 39.58 -8.35 -57.84
CA ALA A 401 41.02 -8.44 -58.10
C ALA A 401 41.53 -9.89 -58.26
N ALA A 402 40.84 -10.86 -57.64
CA ALA A 402 41.04 -12.30 -57.88
C ALA A 402 40.28 -12.83 -59.12
N ASP A 403 39.70 -11.92 -59.93
CA ASP A 403 38.94 -12.17 -61.17
C ASP A 403 37.69 -13.07 -61.00
N HIS A 404 36.94 -12.86 -59.90
CA HIS A 404 35.76 -13.67 -59.57
C HIS A 404 34.46 -13.12 -60.24
N LEU A 405 33.80 -13.93 -61.08
CA LEU A 405 32.74 -13.55 -62.06
C LEU A 405 31.44 -12.91 -61.50
N THR A 406 31.12 -13.00 -60.21
CA THR A 406 29.82 -12.60 -59.62
C THR A 406 29.78 -11.20 -59.01
N ALA A 407 30.90 -10.48 -58.98
CA ALA A 407 31.02 -9.22 -58.23
C ALA A 407 30.45 -7.96 -58.93
N LYS A 408 30.05 -8.01 -60.22
CA LYS A 408 29.66 -6.82 -61.00
C LYS A 408 28.19 -6.39 -60.85
N PRO A 409 27.18 -7.29 -60.85
CA PRO A 409 25.76 -6.90 -60.70
C PRO A 409 25.42 -6.28 -59.34
N LEU A 410 26.09 -6.70 -58.26
CA LEU A 410 25.90 -6.16 -56.91
C LEU A 410 26.37 -4.71 -56.79
N ALA A 411 27.37 -4.29 -57.57
CA ALA A 411 27.85 -2.90 -57.57
C ALA A 411 26.82 -1.94 -58.19
N ASN A 412 26.13 -2.33 -59.28
CA ASN A 412 25.14 -1.49 -59.96
C ASN A 412 23.89 -1.21 -59.10
N ARG A 413 23.49 -2.18 -58.26
CA ARG A 413 22.31 -2.05 -57.39
C ARG A 413 22.52 -1.03 -56.27
N ILE A 414 23.76 -0.88 -55.79
CA ILE A 414 24.14 0.10 -54.77
C ILE A 414 23.97 1.54 -55.29
N GLU A 415 24.28 1.80 -56.57
CA GLU A 415 24.15 3.13 -57.17
C GLU A 415 22.68 3.58 -57.32
N GLU A 416 21.77 2.68 -57.67
CA GLU A 416 20.32 2.95 -57.81
C GLU A 416 19.69 3.41 -56.49
N LEU A 417 20.12 2.84 -55.36
CA LEU A 417 19.59 3.17 -54.03
C LEU A 417 20.01 4.56 -53.53
N HIS A 418 21.21 5.03 -53.90
CA HIS A 418 21.62 6.39 -53.58
C HIS A 418 20.72 7.44 -54.24
N SER A 419 20.35 7.24 -55.52
CA SER A 419 19.49 8.19 -56.25
C SER A 419 18.09 8.33 -55.68
N ARG A 420 17.52 7.27 -55.09
CA ARG A 420 16.18 7.29 -54.47
C ARG A 420 16.18 8.03 -53.13
N ILE A 421 17.27 7.94 -52.36
CA ILE A 421 17.44 8.68 -51.10
C ILE A 421 17.46 10.20 -51.34
N ASP A 422 18.15 10.65 -52.40
CA ASP A 422 18.20 12.07 -52.78
C ASP A 422 16.82 12.65 -53.12
N SER A 423 15.98 11.90 -53.85
CA SER A 423 14.63 12.35 -54.22
C SER A 423 13.71 12.64 -53.02
N VAL A 424 13.93 11.99 -51.87
CA VAL A 424 13.14 12.22 -50.63
C VAL A 424 13.61 13.47 -49.89
N LEU A 425 14.91 13.78 -49.95
CA LEU A 425 15.49 14.99 -49.37
C LEU A 425 15.03 16.27 -50.08
N ASP A 426 14.88 16.21 -51.40
CA ASP A 426 14.59 17.39 -52.24
C ASP A 426 13.09 17.80 -52.29
N SER A 427 12.19 17.08 -51.61
CA SER A 427 10.75 17.36 -51.63
C SER A 427 10.36 18.54 -50.70
N PRO A 428 9.33 19.37 -51.00
CA PRO A 428 8.93 20.49 -50.12
C PRO A 428 8.26 20.03 -48.81
N ASN A 429 8.59 20.66 -47.67
CA ASN A 429 7.98 20.36 -46.36
C ASN A 429 6.69 21.19 -46.18
N GLN A 430 5.56 20.67 -46.68
CA GLN A 430 4.23 21.27 -46.50
C GLN A 430 3.30 20.30 -45.77
N GLU A 431 2.41 20.82 -44.94
CA GLU A 431 1.50 20.07 -44.05
C GLU A 431 0.63 19.02 -44.78
N GLY A 432 0.44 19.16 -46.10
CA GLY A 432 -0.28 18.19 -46.95
C GLY A 432 0.54 17.02 -47.51
N LEU A 433 1.88 16.99 -47.34
CA LEU A 433 2.79 16.00 -47.95
C LEU A 433 3.45 15.04 -46.94
N ALA A 434 3.20 15.22 -45.64
CA ALA A 434 3.87 14.48 -44.56
C ALA A 434 3.69 12.94 -44.65
N ASN A 435 2.48 12.48 -45.01
CA ASN A 435 2.19 11.04 -45.12
C ASN A 435 2.87 10.35 -46.32
N GLU A 436 3.10 11.06 -47.43
CA GLU A 436 3.70 10.46 -48.64
C GLU A 436 5.22 10.28 -48.48
N LEU A 437 5.88 11.21 -47.79
CA LEU A 437 7.31 11.13 -47.49
C LEU A 437 7.65 9.99 -46.51
N GLN A 438 6.75 9.68 -45.58
CA GLN A 438 6.93 8.57 -44.63
C GLN A 438 6.84 7.19 -45.31
N ILE A 439 6.05 7.04 -46.38
CA ILE A 439 5.95 5.78 -47.14
C ILE A 439 7.22 5.51 -47.95
N GLN A 440 7.79 6.54 -48.58
CA GLN A 440 9.02 6.41 -49.37
C GLN A 440 10.23 6.01 -48.51
N ARG A 441 10.29 6.51 -47.27
CA ARG A 441 11.32 6.15 -46.29
C ARG A 441 11.42 4.63 -46.06
N ASN A 442 10.29 3.98 -45.75
CA ASN A 442 10.28 2.57 -45.37
C ASN A 442 10.69 1.63 -46.52
N LEU A 443 10.37 1.99 -47.77
CA LEU A 443 10.73 1.18 -48.94
C LEU A 443 12.23 1.17 -49.22
N ILE A 444 12.92 2.28 -48.94
CA ILE A 444 14.35 2.44 -49.22
C ILE A 444 15.20 1.67 -48.20
N GLU A 445 14.82 1.66 -46.92
CA GLU A 445 15.56 0.97 -45.85
C GLU A 445 15.62 -0.56 -46.04
N ARG A 446 14.59 -1.16 -46.64
CA ARG A 446 14.56 -2.60 -46.92
C ARG A 446 15.60 -3.00 -47.97
N ASP A 447 15.64 -2.27 -49.08
CA ASP A 447 16.46 -2.64 -50.24
C ASP A 447 17.98 -2.52 -49.95
N VAL A 448 18.39 -1.66 -49.00
CA VAL A 448 19.78 -1.51 -48.55
C VAL A 448 20.30 -2.77 -47.84
N ARG A 449 19.47 -3.42 -47.01
CA ARG A 449 19.88 -4.56 -46.18
C ARG A 449 20.25 -5.79 -46.98
N ASP A 450 19.48 -6.10 -48.02
CA ASP A 450 19.64 -7.34 -48.81
C ASP A 450 20.93 -7.36 -49.64
N THR A 451 21.42 -6.18 -50.03
CA THR A 451 22.62 -6.05 -50.87
C THR A 451 23.90 -6.38 -50.11
N VAL A 452 23.91 -6.25 -48.78
CA VAL A 452 25.13 -6.40 -47.96
C VAL A 452 25.56 -7.86 -47.76
N ALA A 453 24.62 -8.77 -47.51
CA ALA A 453 24.89 -10.16 -47.12
C ALA A 453 25.54 -11.02 -48.23
N SER A 454 25.49 -10.59 -49.49
CA SER A 454 25.95 -11.40 -50.62
C SER A 454 27.48 -11.37 -50.84
N ALA A 455 28.23 -10.49 -50.15
CA ALA A 455 29.64 -10.23 -50.42
C ALA A 455 30.68 -11.13 -49.69
N GLU A 456 30.34 -11.72 -48.54
CA GLU A 456 31.35 -12.28 -47.59
C GLU A 456 31.79 -13.73 -47.86
N LYS A 457 31.03 -14.53 -48.63
CA LYS A 457 31.25 -15.99 -48.76
C LYS A 457 32.47 -16.44 -49.58
N LEU A 458 33.26 -15.54 -50.17
CA LEU A 458 34.20 -15.88 -51.25
C LEU A 458 35.71 -15.89 -50.88
N GLU A 459 36.14 -15.67 -49.63
CA GLU A 459 37.56 -15.39 -49.26
C GLU A 459 38.44 -16.60 -48.77
N GLN A 460 37.93 -17.80 -48.48
CA GLN A 460 38.62 -18.81 -47.62
C GLN A 460 39.60 -19.84 -48.26
N ALA A 461 39.84 -19.90 -49.58
CA ALA A 461 40.41 -21.09 -50.24
C ALA A 461 41.96 -21.19 -50.44
N LEU A 462 42.82 -20.35 -49.84
CA LEU A 462 44.19 -20.07 -50.35
C LEU A 462 45.45 -20.66 -49.60
N ALA A 463 45.39 -21.49 -48.54
CA ALA A 463 46.49 -21.58 -47.52
C ALA A 463 47.52 -22.77 -47.48
N ALA A 464 47.54 -23.81 -48.31
CA ALA A 464 48.32 -25.06 -48.08
C ALA A 464 49.87 -25.06 -48.33
N GLN A 465 50.49 -23.93 -48.64
CA GLN A 465 51.88 -23.81 -49.12
C GLN A 465 52.97 -23.88 -47.99
N GLN A 466 52.66 -24.42 -46.81
CA GLN A 466 53.29 -24.06 -45.52
C GLN A 466 54.11 -25.18 -44.78
N THR A 467 54.48 -26.32 -45.40
CA THR A 467 54.90 -27.57 -44.68
C THR A 467 56.41 -27.82 -44.48
N ALA A 468 57.33 -27.23 -45.26
CA ALA A 468 58.79 -27.48 -45.12
C ALA A 468 59.39 -26.91 -43.81
N ASP A 469 58.68 -26.00 -43.16
CA ASP A 469 59.00 -25.45 -41.85
C ASP A 469 58.82 -26.47 -40.69
N GLN A 470 58.36 -27.69 -40.98
CA GLN A 470 57.92 -28.66 -39.96
C GLN A 470 59.00 -29.59 -39.34
N LEU A 471 60.22 -29.73 -39.88
CA LEU A 471 61.26 -30.66 -39.33
C LEU A 471 62.26 -29.99 -38.36
N ARG A 472 62.57 -28.71 -38.58
CA ARG A 472 63.21 -27.85 -37.58
C ARG A 472 62.26 -27.54 -36.42
N ALA A 473 60.95 -27.70 -36.65
CA ALA A 473 59.98 -27.63 -35.59
C ALA A 473 60.17 -28.80 -34.61
N THR A 474 60.13 -28.48 -33.33
CA THR A 474 60.42 -29.38 -32.22
C THR A 474 59.47 -30.59 -32.17
N THR A 475 59.94 -31.79 -32.55
CA THR A 475 59.27 -33.09 -32.27
C THR A 475 59.91 -33.84 -31.08
N PRO A 476 59.38 -33.67 -29.88
CA PRO A 476 59.91 -34.24 -28.64
C PRO A 476 59.86 -35.78 -28.59
N LEU A 477 60.66 -36.42 -27.72
CA LEU A 477 60.91 -37.87 -27.67
C LEU A 477 59.61 -38.64 -27.63
N ILE A 478 58.76 -38.14 -26.74
CA ILE A 478 57.39 -38.54 -26.60
C ILE A 478 56.61 -37.34 -27.12
N PRO A 479 55.99 -37.45 -28.30
CA PRO A 479 55.23 -36.36 -28.93
C PRO A 479 54.17 -35.77 -27.99
N GLN A 480 53.64 -36.57 -27.07
CA GLN A 480 52.70 -36.17 -26.02
C GLN A 480 53.43 -35.42 -24.89
N ALA A 481 53.26 -34.10 -24.83
CA ALA A 481 53.88 -33.23 -23.82
C ALA A 481 53.69 -33.72 -22.37
N GLY A 482 52.54 -34.32 -22.06
CA GLY A 482 52.21 -34.82 -20.72
C GLY A 482 52.90 -36.13 -20.31
N LYS A 483 53.59 -36.83 -21.22
CA LYS A 483 54.32 -38.07 -20.91
C LYS A 483 55.85 -37.89 -20.90
N ARG A 484 56.31 -36.66 -21.08
CA ARG A 484 57.74 -36.32 -21.09
C ARG A 484 58.21 -36.15 -19.66
N SER A 485 59.16 -36.97 -19.26
CA SER A 485 60.00 -36.60 -18.12
C SER A 485 61.00 -35.56 -18.61
N PRO A 486 61.09 -34.34 -18.04
CA PRO A 486 62.12 -33.37 -18.42
C PRO A 486 63.54 -33.95 -18.33
N ALA A 487 63.80 -34.84 -17.36
CA ALA A 487 65.08 -35.54 -17.25
C ALA A 487 65.35 -36.46 -18.47
N ILE A 488 64.32 -37.15 -18.99
CA ILE A 488 64.41 -38.02 -20.18
C ILE A 488 64.40 -37.20 -21.49
N GLU A 489 63.62 -36.13 -21.55
CA GLU A 489 63.50 -35.26 -22.72
C GLU A 489 64.76 -34.41 -22.94
N ASN A 490 65.40 -33.94 -21.86
CA ASN A 490 66.70 -33.28 -21.97
C ASN A 490 67.76 -34.24 -22.52
N ALA A 491 67.71 -35.51 -22.12
CA ALA A 491 68.57 -36.55 -22.69
C ALA A 491 68.25 -36.81 -24.19
N TRP A 492 67.00 -36.67 -24.63
CA TRP A 492 66.59 -36.82 -26.03
C TRP A 492 66.87 -35.61 -26.91
N LEU A 493 66.64 -34.40 -26.41
CA LEU A 493 66.82 -33.17 -27.18
C LEU A 493 68.30 -32.97 -27.52
N ALA A 494 69.18 -33.32 -26.57
CA ALA A 494 70.61 -33.44 -26.80
C ALA A 494 70.93 -34.39 -27.99
N GLU A 495 70.13 -35.44 -28.18
CA GLU A 495 70.31 -36.44 -29.24
C GLU A 495 69.65 -36.08 -30.58
N ARG A 496 68.51 -35.36 -30.59
CA ARG A 496 67.82 -34.87 -31.80
C ARG A 496 68.51 -33.73 -32.50
N GLN A 497 69.04 -32.80 -31.72
CA GLN A 497 69.79 -31.66 -32.27
C GLN A 497 71.03 -32.16 -33.01
N ARG A 498 71.62 -33.26 -32.54
CA ARG A 498 72.66 -34.03 -33.22
C ARG A 498 72.21 -34.60 -34.58
N LEU A 499 70.90 -34.81 -34.82
CA LEU A 499 70.33 -35.49 -35.99
C LEU A 499 69.60 -34.57 -37.00
N ALA A 500 68.91 -33.49 -36.60
CA ALA A 500 68.25 -32.56 -37.53
C ALA A 500 69.26 -31.79 -38.41
N GLN A 501 70.43 -31.47 -37.85
CA GLN A 501 71.56 -30.93 -38.60
C GLN A 501 72.04 -31.88 -39.72
N LYS A 502 71.69 -33.17 -39.64
CA LYS A 502 71.98 -34.20 -40.66
C LYS A 502 70.97 -34.14 -41.84
N LEU A 503 69.69 -33.80 -41.61
CA LEU A 503 68.59 -33.89 -42.61
C LEU A 503 68.56 -32.75 -43.65
N GLU A 504 68.78 -31.51 -43.22
CA GLU A 504 68.76 -30.33 -44.11
C GLU A 504 69.92 -30.31 -45.08
N LYS A 505 71.01 -30.94 -44.64
CA LYS A 505 72.23 -31.09 -45.40
C LYS A 505 72.08 -32.12 -46.50
N ASP A 506 71.34 -33.19 -46.23
CA ASP A 506 71.38 -34.39 -47.06
C ASP A 506 70.04 -34.66 -47.80
N ASN A 507 68.95 -33.95 -47.43
CA ASN A 507 67.57 -34.12 -47.92
C ASN A 507 67.09 -35.60 -47.94
N ASP A 508 67.77 -36.47 -47.18
CA ASP A 508 67.47 -37.88 -47.05
C ASP A 508 66.69 -38.11 -45.75
N LEU A 509 65.38 -37.99 -45.90
CA LEU A 509 64.40 -38.19 -44.86
C LEU A 509 64.50 -39.56 -44.18
N ALA A 510 65.03 -40.59 -44.85
CA ALA A 510 64.97 -41.96 -44.37
C ALA A 510 66.12 -42.32 -43.40
N ALA A 511 67.35 -41.89 -43.65
CA ALA A 511 68.52 -42.24 -42.82
C ALA A 511 68.54 -41.49 -41.47
N ALA A 512 68.13 -40.22 -41.45
CA ALA A 512 67.98 -39.45 -40.22
C ALA A 512 66.88 -40.03 -39.30
N ALA A 513 65.92 -40.76 -39.86
CA ALA A 513 64.85 -41.40 -39.10
C ALA A 513 65.31 -42.66 -38.32
N ALA A 514 66.32 -43.40 -38.79
CA ALA A 514 66.72 -44.68 -38.17
C ALA A 514 67.60 -44.54 -36.91
N ASP A 515 68.61 -43.66 -36.91
CA ASP A 515 69.45 -43.40 -35.73
C ASP A 515 68.65 -42.75 -34.60
N LEU A 516 67.71 -41.88 -34.98
CA LEU A 516 66.72 -41.27 -34.12
C LEU A 516 65.92 -42.34 -33.37
N GLU A 517 65.60 -43.45 -34.04
CA GLU A 517 64.77 -44.52 -33.48
C GLU A 517 65.47 -45.32 -32.38
N THR A 518 66.80 -45.53 -32.43
CA THR A 518 67.49 -46.37 -31.42
C THR A 518 67.63 -45.67 -30.06
N ALA A 519 68.07 -44.40 -30.06
CA ALA A 519 68.08 -43.60 -28.84
C ALA A 519 66.66 -43.39 -28.30
N ARG A 520 65.67 -43.37 -29.21
CA ARG A 520 64.27 -43.34 -28.85
C ARG A 520 63.90 -44.56 -28.00
N GLN A 521 64.25 -45.78 -28.43
CA GLN A 521 63.87 -47.01 -27.72
C GLN A 521 64.40 -47.12 -26.28
N THR A 522 65.66 -46.76 -26.00
CA THR A 522 66.23 -46.85 -24.64
C THR A 522 65.61 -45.85 -23.66
N LEU A 523 65.43 -44.60 -24.11
CA LEU A 523 64.77 -43.57 -23.30
C LEU A 523 63.26 -43.84 -23.17
N LEU A 524 62.65 -44.46 -24.19
CA LEU A 524 61.28 -44.97 -24.10
C LEU A 524 61.16 -46.09 -23.07
N ALA A 525 62.12 -47.02 -22.92
CA ALA A 525 62.04 -48.12 -21.96
C ALA A 525 62.05 -47.69 -20.48
N LEU A 526 62.68 -46.56 -20.15
CA LEU A 526 62.63 -45.96 -18.80
C LEU A 526 61.34 -45.19 -18.56
N ASN A 527 60.79 -44.63 -19.63
CA ASN A 527 59.53 -43.91 -19.62
C ASN A 527 58.30 -44.84 -19.73
N ASP A 528 58.50 -46.07 -20.20
CA ASP A 528 57.45 -47.08 -20.35
C ASP A 528 57.05 -47.64 -18.99
N SER A 529 55.83 -47.30 -18.55
CA SER A 529 55.25 -47.74 -17.28
C SER A 529 55.15 -49.25 -17.13
N ASN A 530 55.20 -50.01 -18.24
CA ASN A 530 55.15 -51.47 -18.23
C ASN A 530 56.54 -52.12 -18.14
N SER A 531 57.60 -51.32 -18.25
CA SER A 531 58.96 -51.81 -18.08
C SER A 531 59.23 -52.08 -16.60
N PRO A 532 59.77 -53.25 -16.22
CA PRO A 532 60.25 -53.48 -14.87
C PRO A 532 61.36 -52.50 -14.45
N GLN A 533 61.96 -51.80 -15.43
CA GLN A 533 62.94 -50.75 -15.24
C GLN A 533 62.33 -49.35 -15.09
N SER A 534 61.01 -49.17 -14.99
CA SER A 534 60.39 -47.86 -14.80
C SER A 534 60.00 -47.58 -13.34
N LEU A 535 59.89 -46.30 -12.98
CA LEU A 535 59.17 -45.90 -11.78
C LEU A 535 57.67 -46.03 -12.05
N PRO A 536 56.87 -46.42 -11.02
CA PRO A 536 55.43 -46.22 -11.08
C PRO A 536 55.10 -44.82 -11.63
N PRO A 537 54.02 -44.68 -12.41
CA PRO A 537 53.58 -43.37 -12.85
C PRO A 537 53.35 -42.46 -11.64
N ALA A 538 53.56 -41.17 -11.84
CA ALA A 538 53.11 -40.17 -10.86
C ALA A 538 51.62 -40.30 -10.66
N ALA A 539 51.13 -39.93 -9.47
CA ALA A 539 49.71 -39.91 -9.21
C ALA A 539 49.07 -38.96 -10.23
N THR A 540 48.21 -39.51 -11.08
CA THR A 540 47.42 -38.75 -12.04
C THR A 540 46.00 -38.73 -11.53
N PHE A 541 45.47 -37.53 -11.30
CA PHE A 541 44.10 -37.33 -10.90
C PHE A 541 43.34 -36.69 -12.05
N ASP A 542 42.05 -37.04 -12.19
CA ASP A 542 41.20 -36.40 -13.21
C ASP A 542 40.71 -35.05 -12.68
N LEU A 543 41.56 -34.03 -12.76
CA LEU A 543 41.27 -32.68 -12.22
C LEU A 543 39.96 -32.09 -12.76
N ASN A 544 39.49 -32.53 -13.93
CA ASN A 544 38.26 -32.04 -14.55
C ASN A 544 36.98 -32.57 -13.88
N ARG A 545 37.09 -33.61 -13.04
CA ARG A 545 35.95 -34.17 -12.30
C ARG A 545 35.75 -33.52 -10.93
N HIS A 546 36.63 -32.59 -10.57
CA HIS A 546 36.71 -32.01 -9.24
C HIS A 546 36.48 -30.50 -9.27
N ASP A 547 35.97 -29.96 -8.18
CA ASP A 547 35.84 -28.53 -7.95
C ASP A 547 37.22 -27.87 -7.90
N PHE A 548 37.28 -26.55 -8.12
CA PHE A 548 38.56 -25.83 -8.20
C PHE A 548 39.46 -26.07 -6.98
N THR A 549 38.89 -26.16 -5.79
CA THR A 549 39.61 -26.36 -4.54
C THR A 549 40.24 -27.75 -4.45
N THR A 550 39.46 -28.80 -4.73
CA THR A 550 39.92 -30.20 -4.73
C THR A 550 40.85 -30.43 -5.92
N ALA A 551 40.55 -29.84 -7.09
CA ALA A 551 41.44 -29.84 -8.24
C ALA A 551 42.78 -29.17 -7.93
N LYS A 552 42.83 -28.05 -7.20
CA LYS A 552 44.10 -27.42 -6.78
C LYS A 552 44.88 -28.33 -5.82
N LEU A 553 44.21 -28.98 -4.88
CA LEU A 553 44.85 -29.99 -4.02
C LEU A 553 45.40 -31.16 -4.84
N LEU A 554 44.58 -31.73 -5.72
CA LEU A 554 44.97 -32.84 -6.58
C LEU A 554 46.08 -32.43 -7.55
N GLU A 555 46.10 -31.18 -8.02
CA GLU A 555 47.18 -30.60 -8.82
C GLU A 555 48.47 -30.47 -8.01
N VAL A 556 48.41 -30.01 -6.76
CA VAL A 556 49.57 -29.96 -5.86
C VAL A 556 50.08 -31.37 -5.57
N LEU A 557 49.19 -32.32 -5.29
CA LEU A 557 49.53 -33.73 -5.06
C LEU A 557 50.12 -34.39 -6.32
N GLN A 558 49.55 -34.12 -7.50
CA GLN A 558 50.05 -34.58 -8.79
C GLN A 558 51.41 -33.95 -9.11
N THR A 559 51.57 -32.65 -8.91
CA THR A 559 52.83 -31.91 -9.10
C THR A 559 53.91 -32.44 -8.18
N ARG A 560 53.62 -32.61 -6.88
CA ARG A 560 54.58 -33.18 -5.92
C ARG A 560 54.95 -34.62 -6.27
N SER A 561 53.98 -35.45 -6.66
CA SER A 561 54.27 -36.83 -7.08
C SER A 561 55.08 -36.88 -8.38
N ALA A 562 54.91 -35.90 -9.28
CA ALA A 562 55.67 -35.75 -10.51
C ALA A 562 57.07 -35.21 -10.27
N GLU A 563 57.24 -34.17 -9.45
CA GLU A 563 58.52 -33.61 -9.01
C GLU A 563 59.37 -34.68 -8.33
N GLN A 564 58.77 -35.45 -7.41
CA GLN A 564 59.44 -36.55 -6.74
C GLN A 564 59.85 -37.64 -7.73
N ARG A 565 59.03 -37.92 -8.75
CA ARG A 565 59.36 -38.84 -9.85
C ARG A 565 60.54 -38.31 -10.68
N GLN A 566 60.55 -37.01 -11.00
CA GLN A 566 61.62 -36.37 -11.76
C GLN A 566 62.94 -36.30 -10.99
N ALA A 567 62.90 -35.95 -9.70
CA ALA A 567 64.06 -35.99 -8.83
C ALA A 567 64.65 -37.40 -8.78
N THR A 568 63.79 -38.43 -8.80
CA THR A 568 64.20 -39.82 -8.83
C THR A 568 64.84 -40.22 -10.18
N PHE A 569 64.31 -39.75 -11.32
CA PHE A 569 64.91 -39.95 -12.66
C PHE A 569 66.23 -39.18 -12.85
N ALA A 570 66.30 -37.92 -12.42
CA ALA A 570 67.50 -37.08 -12.54
C ALA A 570 68.68 -37.67 -11.78
N VAL A 571 68.42 -38.24 -10.59
CA VAL A 571 69.43 -38.96 -9.80
C VAL A 571 69.92 -40.24 -10.51
N ALA A 572 69.14 -40.80 -11.45
CA ALA A 572 69.48 -42.02 -12.20
C ALA A 572 70.16 -41.78 -13.56
N LEU A 573 69.86 -40.66 -14.24
CA LEU A 573 70.34 -40.33 -15.61
C LEU A 573 71.58 -39.43 -15.66
N GLY A 574 72.06 -38.94 -14.51
CA GLY A 574 73.16 -37.97 -14.43
C GLY A 574 74.50 -38.42 -15.05
N ASP A 575 74.67 -39.73 -15.29
CA ASP A 575 75.92 -40.32 -15.80
C ASP A 575 75.89 -40.61 -17.33
N GLY A 576 74.82 -40.25 -18.05
CA GLY A 576 74.65 -40.48 -19.50
C GLY A 576 74.05 -41.86 -19.85
N LEU A 577 73.88 -42.16 -21.15
CA LEU A 577 73.45 -43.50 -21.60
C LEU A 577 74.68 -44.39 -21.85
N PRO A 578 74.75 -45.65 -21.31
CA PRO A 578 73.72 -46.43 -20.57
C PRO A 578 73.73 -46.32 -19.01
N ILE A 579 72.69 -46.81 -18.30
CA ILE A 579 72.38 -46.59 -16.84
C ILE A 579 72.75 -47.76 -15.88
N ASP A 580 73.10 -47.46 -14.60
CA ASP A 580 73.32 -48.43 -13.48
C ASP A 580 72.02 -48.94 -12.81
N THR A 581 71.86 -50.27 -12.74
CA THR A 581 70.64 -50.98 -12.31
C THR A 581 70.46 -51.17 -10.79
N THR A 582 71.52 -51.16 -9.97
CA THR A 582 71.41 -51.43 -8.51
C THR A 582 70.89 -50.23 -7.74
N ARG A 583 71.42 -49.05 -8.08
CA ARG A 583 71.00 -47.76 -7.52
C ARG A 583 69.53 -47.47 -7.84
N TRP A 584 69.08 -47.87 -9.03
CA TRP A 584 67.72 -47.70 -9.53
C TRP A 584 66.66 -48.39 -8.66
N SER A 585 66.89 -49.64 -8.23
CA SER A 585 65.91 -50.41 -7.46
C SER A 585 65.60 -49.84 -6.06
N LYS A 586 66.58 -49.20 -5.41
CA LYS A 586 66.39 -48.56 -4.09
C LYS A 586 65.52 -47.31 -4.20
N LEU A 587 65.74 -46.53 -5.24
CA LEU A 587 64.98 -45.32 -5.56
C LEU A 587 63.50 -45.64 -5.86
N GLN A 588 63.23 -46.74 -6.57
CA GLN A 588 61.89 -47.21 -6.90
C GLN A 588 61.00 -47.51 -5.67
N ARG A 589 61.54 -48.18 -4.63
CA ARG A 589 60.77 -48.51 -3.41
C ARG A 589 60.42 -47.30 -2.55
N GLY A 590 61.33 -46.33 -2.45
CA GLY A 590 61.09 -45.09 -1.70
C GLY A 590 59.95 -44.28 -2.32
N TYR A 591 59.93 -44.20 -3.64
CA TYR A 591 58.89 -43.52 -4.41
C TYR A 591 57.51 -44.17 -4.24
N ALA A 592 57.42 -45.51 -4.34
CA ALA A 592 56.14 -46.23 -4.23
C ALA A 592 55.40 -46.02 -2.89
N LYS A 593 56.14 -45.89 -1.77
CA LYS A 593 55.53 -45.65 -0.45
C LYS A 593 54.90 -44.26 -0.35
N GLN A 594 55.54 -43.24 -0.92
CA GLN A 594 55.01 -41.87 -0.93
C GLN A 594 53.78 -41.78 -1.84
N LEU A 595 53.82 -42.45 -2.99
CA LEU A 595 52.70 -42.50 -3.94
C LEU A 595 51.40 -43.00 -3.29
N LYS A 596 51.46 -44.09 -2.50
CA LYS A 596 50.29 -44.62 -1.79
C LYS A 596 49.70 -43.66 -0.75
N ALA A 597 50.53 -42.85 -0.09
CA ALA A 597 50.05 -41.84 0.85
C ALA A 597 49.36 -40.68 0.10
N THR A 598 49.87 -40.33 -1.09
CA THR A 598 49.29 -39.30 -1.97
C THR A 598 47.92 -39.73 -2.48
N GLU A 599 47.77 -41.00 -2.90
CA GLU A 599 46.49 -41.58 -3.33
C GLU A 599 45.45 -41.58 -2.19
N ALA A 600 45.83 -42.01 -0.98
CA ALA A 600 44.90 -42.04 0.16
C ALA A 600 44.38 -40.64 0.57
N LEU A 601 45.22 -39.60 0.48
CA LEU A 601 44.82 -38.22 0.76
C LEU A 601 43.92 -37.65 -0.35
N ALA A 602 44.21 -37.98 -1.61
CA ALA A 602 43.38 -37.62 -2.76
C ALA A 602 42.00 -38.28 -2.71
N ASP A 603 41.92 -39.55 -2.32
CA ASP A 603 40.67 -40.27 -2.13
C ASP A 603 39.83 -39.65 -1.02
N LEU A 604 40.45 -39.25 0.11
CA LEU A 604 39.77 -38.55 1.20
C LEU A 604 39.21 -37.20 0.73
N ALA A 605 40.02 -36.40 0.03
CA ALA A 605 39.57 -35.11 -0.51
C ALA A 605 38.40 -35.27 -1.51
N THR A 606 38.48 -36.29 -2.37
CA THR A 606 37.40 -36.63 -3.32
C THR A 606 36.11 -37.04 -2.60
N ARG A 607 36.21 -37.81 -1.50
CA ARG A 607 35.03 -38.16 -0.68
C ARG A 607 34.43 -36.94 0.02
N ILE A 608 35.27 -36.04 0.55
CA ILE A 608 34.81 -34.78 1.14
C ILE A 608 34.07 -33.94 0.10
N GLU A 609 34.65 -33.77 -1.09
CA GLU A 609 34.03 -33.04 -2.18
C GLU A 609 32.70 -33.67 -2.59
N ARG A 610 32.64 -35.00 -2.73
CA ARG A 610 31.39 -35.70 -3.04
C ARG A 610 30.33 -35.47 -1.95
N ALA A 611 30.73 -35.57 -0.69
CA ALA A 611 29.84 -35.35 0.44
C ALA A 611 29.29 -33.93 0.48
N THR A 612 30.15 -32.92 0.30
CA THR A 612 29.74 -31.51 0.33
C THR A 612 28.95 -31.12 -0.93
N ALA A 613 29.35 -31.59 -2.11
CA ALA A 613 28.62 -31.36 -3.35
C ALA A 613 27.24 -32.03 -3.36
N GLY A 614 27.10 -33.20 -2.75
CA GLY A 614 25.83 -33.93 -2.62
C GLY A 614 25.00 -33.56 -1.38
N ALA A 615 25.44 -32.57 -0.60
CA ALA A 615 24.80 -32.19 0.67
C ALA A 615 24.51 -33.37 1.62
N TYR A 616 25.44 -34.33 1.66
CA TYR A 616 25.41 -35.46 2.59
C TYR A 616 25.64 -34.99 4.02
N ARG A 617 25.08 -35.72 4.99
CA ARG A 617 25.45 -35.52 6.39
C ARG A 617 26.86 -36.07 6.63
N LEU A 618 27.60 -35.50 7.57
CA LEU A 618 28.99 -35.94 7.85
C LEU A 618 29.06 -37.36 8.43
N ASP A 619 27.97 -37.85 8.99
CA ASP A 619 27.76 -39.21 9.51
C ASP A 619 27.05 -40.13 8.52
N ASP A 620 26.79 -39.69 7.28
CA ASP A 620 26.10 -40.49 6.29
C ASP A 620 26.97 -41.67 5.82
N PRO A 621 26.50 -42.93 5.95
CA PRO A 621 27.27 -44.11 5.57
C PRO A 621 27.58 -44.17 4.07
N ALA A 622 26.87 -43.41 3.22
CA ALA A 622 27.15 -43.33 1.78
C ALA A 622 28.49 -42.66 1.46
N VAL A 623 29.05 -41.85 2.37
CA VAL A 623 30.28 -41.06 2.13
C VAL A 623 31.44 -41.43 3.04
N SER A 624 31.22 -42.24 4.08
CA SER A 624 32.29 -42.74 4.96
C SER A 624 31.96 -44.13 5.49
N THR A 625 32.99 -44.99 5.53
CA THR A 625 32.90 -46.33 6.14
C THR A 625 33.55 -46.38 7.52
N ALA A 626 34.08 -45.26 8.02
CA ALA A 626 34.76 -45.19 9.30
C ALA A 626 33.77 -45.09 10.47
N GLU A 627 34.10 -45.75 11.57
CA GLU A 627 33.40 -45.57 12.85
C GLU A 627 33.64 -44.13 13.34
N GLY A 628 32.64 -43.24 13.16
CA GLY A 628 32.76 -41.80 13.39
C GLY A 628 32.60 -40.91 12.14
N GLY A 629 32.32 -41.50 10.97
CA GLY A 629 31.98 -40.78 9.74
C GLY A 629 33.14 -39.99 9.13
N LEU A 630 32.81 -39.10 8.19
CA LEU A 630 33.78 -38.34 7.41
C LEU A 630 34.63 -37.40 8.27
N ALA A 631 34.09 -36.92 9.40
CA ALA A 631 34.81 -36.10 10.37
C ALA A 631 36.00 -36.86 11.00
N ALA A 632 35.83 -38.14 11.33
CA ALA A 632 36.91 -38.97 11.88
C ALA A 632 38.00 -39.25 10.82
N GLU A 633 37.63 -39.43 9.56
CA GLU A 633 38.59 -39.58 8.46
C GLU A 633 39.40 -38.31 8.21
N VAL A 634 38.77 -37.13 8.30
CA VAL A 634 39.45 -35.82 8.22
C VAL A 634 40.52 -35.69 9.32
N ASP A 635 40.18 -36.05 10.56
CA ASP A 635 41.12 -36.00 11.68
C ASP A 635 42.30 -36.99 11.51
N ALA A 636 42.08 -38.13 10.85
CA ALA A 636 43.15 -39.05 10.47
C ALA A 636 44.02 -38.48 9.35
N GLY A 637 43.42 -37.84 8.34
CA GLY A 637 44.12 -37.19 7.23
C GLY A 637 45.06 -36.07 7.70
N LYS A 638 44.63 -35.26 8.68
CA LYS A 638 45.44 -34.21 9.32
C LYS A 638 46.76 -34.71 9.92
N LYS A 639 46.84 -36.00 10.27
CA LYS A 639 48.04 -36.64 10.86
C LYS A 639 48.98 -37.25 9.82
N SER A 640 48.68 -37.16 8.52
CA SER A 640 49.50 -37.72 7.44
C SER A 640 50.90 -37.09 7.37
N ALA A 641 51.92 -37.89 7.03
CA ALA A 641 53.29 -37.40 6.85
C ALA A 641 53.42 -36.39 5.69
N LEU A 642 52.49 -36.41 4.72
CA LEU A 642 52.43 -35.45 3.61
C LEU A 642 52.11 -34.03 4.09
N MET A 643 51.43 -33.89 5.23
CA MET A 643 51.08 -32.59 5.82
C MET A 643 52.28 -31.80 6.35
N ARG A 644 53.47 -32.41 6.37
CA ARG A 644 54.73 -31.71 6.65
C ARG A 644 55.20 -30.85 5.49
N ASP A 645 54.69 -31.10 4.28
CA ASP A 645 54.93 -30.25 3.12
C ASP A 645 54.00 -29.02 3.18
N PRO A 646 54.53 -27.79 3.27
CA PRO A 646 53.71 -26.58 3.39
C PRO A 646 52.73 -26.39 2.22
N SER A 647 53.10 -26.81 1.01
CA SER A 647 52.24 -26.67 -0.17
C SER A 647 51.05 -27.63 -0.14
N VAL A 648 51.25 -28.85 0.40
CA VAL A 648 50.14 -29.80 0.62
C VAL A 648 49.24 -29.29 1.75
N ALA A 649 49.82 -28.77 2.83
CA ALA A 649 49.05 -28.22 3.93
C ALA A 649 48.17 -27.03 3.52
N GLU A 650 48.75 -26.08 2.79
CA GLU A 650 48.02 -24.93 2.25
C GLU A 650 46.93 -25.34 1.25
N ALA A 651 47.16 -26.37 0.44
CA ALA A 651 46.18 -26.82 -0.55
C ALA A 651 45.03 -27.63 0.06
N VAL A 652 45.26 -28.34 1.16
CA VAL A 652 44.22 -29.11 1.86
C VAL A 652 43.33 -28.22 2.73
N ASP A 653 43.88 -27.14 3.31
CA ASP A 653 43.20 -26.30 4.30
C ASP A 653 41.76 -25.89 3.91
N PRO A 654 41.48 -25.43 2.66
CA PRO A 654 40.13 -25.06 2.28
C PRO A 654 39.17 -26.25 2.19
N VAL A 655 39.65 -27.46 1.91
CA VAL A 655 38.83 -28.68 1.90
C VAL A 655 38.40 -29.06 3.32
N TRP A 656 39.30 -28.91 4.31
CA TRP A 656 38.98 -29.16 5.71
C TRP A 656 38.11 -28.07 6.32
N ALA A 657 38.34 -26.81 5.97
CA ALA A 657 37.54 -25.68 6.44
C ALA A 657 36.05 -25.88 6.15
N ARG A 658 35.68 -26.50 5.02
CA ARG A 658 34.28 -26.84 4.70
C ARG A 658 33.66 -27.86 5.66
N VAL A 659 34.40 -28.93 5.99
CA VAL A 659 33.92 -29.94 6.95
C VAL A 659 33.82 -29.35 8.35
N GLU A 660 34.77 -28.49 8.72
CA GLU A 660 34.73 -27.76 9.99
C GLU A 660 33.57 -26.79 10.06
N ALA A 661 33.25 -26.05 8.99
CA ALA A 661 32.09 -25.18 8.92
C ALA A 661 30.78 -25.94 9.12
N ILE A 662 30.60 -27.08 8.44
CA ILE A 662 29.42 -27.95 8.63
C ILE A 662 29.36 -28.50 10.06
N THR A 663 30.50 -28.91 10.63
CA THR A 663 30.58 -29.41 12.00
C THR A 663 30.29 -28.31 13.04
N ALA A 664 30.70 -27.07 12.76
CA ALA A 664 30.48 -25.92 13.63
C ALA A 664 29.00 -25.56 13.71
N VAL A 665 28.25 -25.66 12.60
CA VAL A 665 26.80 -25.48 12.59
C VAL A 665 26.11 -26.43 13.57
N ALA A 666 26.48 -27.72 13.56
CA ALA A 666 25.91 -28.72 14.48
C ALA A 666 26.25 -28.49 15.98
N LYS A 667 27.21 -27.60 16.27
CA LYS A 667 27.64 -27.26 17.64
C LYS A 667 27.22 -25.86 18.06
N SER A 668 26.67 -25.06 17.14
CA SER A 668 26.17 -23.73 17.46
C SER A 668 24.88 -23.87 18.27
N PHE A 669 24.73 -23.09 19.33
CA PHE A 669 23.47 -22.94 20.07
C PHE A 669 22.97 -21.49 20.00
N GLU A 670 23.45 -20.73 19.01
CA GLU A 670 23.14 -19.31 18.88
C GLU A 670 21.76 -19.08 18.21
N SER A 671 21.25 -17.85 18.35
CA SER A 671 20.01 -17.35 17.76
C SER A 671 19.80 -17.82 16.30
N TRP A 672 18.54 -18.07 15.91
CA TRP A 672 18.19 -18.50 14.56
C TRP A 672 18.54 -17.47 13.47
N VAL A 673 18.67 -16.18 13.81
CA VAL A 673 18.91 -15.09 12.83
C VAL A 673 20.24 -15.29 12.06
N PRO A 674 21.41 -15.41 12.72
CA PRO A 674 22.67 -15.74 12.06
C PRO A 674 22.61 -17.02 11.22
N LEU A 675 21.89 -18.05 11.69
CA LEU A 675 21.79 -19.33 10.98
C LEU A 675 20.99 -19.19 9.67
N TYR A 676 19.90 -18.44 9.68
CA TYR A 676 19.09 -18.15 8.50
C TYR A 676 19.86 -17.30 7.47
N GLU A 677 20.49 -16.21 7.91
CA GLU A 677 21.28 -15.35 7.03
C GLU A 677 22.44 -16.12 6.39
N ALA A 678 23.13 -16.96 7.17
CA ALA A 678 24.19 -17.80 6.65
C ALA A 678 23.65 -18.87 5.67
N ALA A 679 22.48 -19.47 5.93
CA ALA A 679 21.89 -20.46 5.04
C ALA A 679 21.50 -19.88 3.68
N THR A 680 20.94 -18.67 3.67
CA THR A 680 20.51 -17.98 2.44
C THR A 680 21.68 -17.44 1.62
N GLN A 681 22.74 -16.97 2.28
CA GLN A 681 23.94 -16.45 1.61
C GLN A 681 24.91 -17.57 1.18
N SER A 682 24.79 -18.77 1.73
CA SER A 682 25.69 -19.86 1.40
C SER A 682 25.50 -20.34 -0.04
N HIS A 683 26.57 -20.25 -0.83
CA HIS A 683 26.66 -20.90 -2.15
C HIS A 683 27.03 -22.39 -2.05
N GLU A 684 27.35 -22.90 -0.86
CA GLU A 684 27.70 -24.30 -0.63
C GLU A 684 26.45 -25.09 -0.17
N PRO A 685 25.92 -26.01 -1.00
CA PRO A 685 24.68 -26.74 -0.69
C PRO A 685 24.73 -27.50 0.64
N ALA A 686 25.83 -28.18 0.95
CA ALA A 686 25.96 -28.92 2.21
C ALA A 686 25.83 -28.02 3.44
N LEU A 687 26.46 -26.84 3.42
CA LEU A 687 26.38 -25.90 4.53
C LEU A 687 24.97 -25.33 4.66
N ALA A 688 24.34 -24.96 3.53
CA ALA A 688 22.96 -24.45 3.51
C ALA A 688 21.96 -25.49 4.06
N PHE A 689 22.05 -26.75 3.62
CA PHE A 689 21.21 -27.83 4.14
C PHE A 689 21.50 -28.15 5.62
N ALA A 690 22.76 -28.09 6.07
CA ALA A 690 23.10 -28.28 7.47
C ALA A 690 22.49 -27.18 8.36
N MET A 691 22.60 -25.92 7.94
CA MET A 691 21.99 -24.78 8.64
C MET A 691 20.46 -24.88 8.67
N TRP A 692 19.83 -25.22 7.55
CA TRP A 692 18.38 -25.41 7.49
C TRP A 692 17.86 -26.55 8.39
N ARG A 693 18.58 -27.68 8.43
CA ARG A 693 18.26 -28.77 9.36
C ARG A 693 18.39 -28.32 10.80
N HIS A 694 19.43 -27.55 11.14
CA HIS A 694 19.63 -27.05 12.49
C HIS A 694 18.59 -25.99 12.89
N LEU A 695 18.06 -25.21 11.94
CA LEU A 695 16.86 -24.37 12.19
C LEU A 695 15.67 -25.22 12.69
N ALA A 696 15.61 -26.54 12.46
CA ALA A 696 14.57 -27.41 13.05
C ALA A 696 14.63 -27.52 14.57
N GLU A 697 15.79 -27.26 15.15
CA GLU A 697 16.06 -27.52 16.57
C GLU A 697 15.79 -26.28 17.45
N VAL A 698 15.47 -25.12 16.85
CA VAL A 698 15.37 -23.81 17.53
C VAL A 698 13.98 -23.14 17.39
N ASP A 699 12.90 -23.91 17.40
CA ASP A 699 11.50 -23.44 17.27
C ASP A 699 11.25 -22.49 16.07
N TRP A 700 11.95 -22.72 14.96
CA TRP A 700 11.77 -21.99 13.70
C TRP A 700 10.85 -22.78 12.76
N PRO A 701 9.98 -22.13 11.96
CA PRO A 701 9.53 -20.75 12.07
C PRO A 701 8.45 -20.60 13.14
N GLY A 702 8.49 -19.49 13.89
CA GLY A 702 7.53 -19.20 14.97
C GLY A 702 6.46 -18.15 14.65
N ARG A 703 6.49 -17.51 13.47
CA ARG A 703 5.56 -16.42 13.06
C ARG A 703 5.38 -16.39 11.54
N SER A 704 4.44 -15.61 11.04
CA SER A 704 4.18 -15.47 9.59
C SER A 704 5.40 -14.97 8.79
N ALA A 705 6.12 -13.96 9.31
CA ALA A 705 7.33 -13.42 8.68
C ALA A 705 8.46 -14.46 8.59
N THR A 706 8.64 -15.25 9.65
CA THR A 706 9.67 -16.30 9.67
C THR A 706 9.27 -17.51 8.84
N LEU A 707 7.97 -17.81 8.72
CA LEU A 707 7.46 -18.82 7.79
C LEU A 707 7.66 -18.41 6.32
N THR A 708 7.50 -17.13 6.01
CA THR A 708 7.79 -16.57 4.68
C THR A 708 9.26 -16.72 4.33
N ALA A 709 10.15 -16.40 5.27
CA ALA A 709 11.59 -16.62 5.17
C ALA A 709 11.94 -18.12 4.98
N GLU A 710 11.32 -19.00 5.76
CA GLU A 710 11.45 -20.46 5.61
C GLU A 710 11.05 -20.93 4.20
N PHE A 711 9.91 -20.46 3.67
CA PHE A 711 9.47 -20.85 2.33
C PHE A 711 10.41 -20.36 1.23
N ALA A 712 10.95 -19.15 1.35
CA ALA A 712 11.96 -18.64 0.44
C ALA A 712 13.26 -19.47 0.48
N LEU A 713 13.73 -19.81 1.69
CA LEU A 713 14.90 -20.67 1.88
C LEU A 713 14.67 -22.06 1.29
N GLN A 714 13.52 -22.69 1.51
CA GLN A 714 13.20 -24.00 0.91
C GLN A 714 13.16 -23.95 -0.62
N LYS A 715 12.71 -22.86 -1.23
CA LYS A 715 12.73 -22.68 -2.69
C LYS A 715 14.18 -22.66 -3.21
N GLN A 716 15.07 -21.95 -2.52
CA GLN A 716 16.50 -21.94 -2.82
C GLN A 716 17.13 -23.33 -2.64
N LEU A 717 16.86 -24.01 -1.52
CA LEU A 717 17.35 -25.37 -1.26
C LEU A 717 16.82 -26.39 -2.27
N THR A 718 15.59 -26.22 -2.75
CA THR A 718 15.03 -27.05 -3.84
C THR A 718 15.81 -26.86 -5.15
N GLN A 719 16.25 -25.63 -5.45
CA GLN A 719 17.12 -25.39 -6.61
C GLN A 719 18.47 -26.06 -6.44
N HIS A 720 19.08 -26.00 -5.25
CA HIS A 720 20.29 -26.75 -4.94
C HIS A 720 20.09 -28.26 -5.08
N ALA A 721 19.01 -28.82 -4.53
CA ALA A 721 18.69 -30.25 -4.66
C ALA A 721 18.49 -30.68 -6.12
N ARG A 722 17.85 -29.85 -6.95
CA ARG A 722 17.72 -30.11 -8.40
C ARG A 722 19.06 -30.05 -9.13
N ALA A 723 19.94 -29.12 -8.77
CA ALA A 723 21.30 -29.05 -9.31
C ALA A 723 22.15 -30.28 -8.89
N ILE A 724 21.92 -30.80 -7.69
CA ILE A 724 22.49 -32.07 -7.22
C ILE A 724 21.92 -33.24 -8.02
N ALA A 725 20.60 -33.26 -8.26
CA ALA A 725 19.91 -34.33 -9.02
C ALA A 725 20.46 -34.52 -10.45
N GLN A 726 21.04 -33.47 -11.06
CA GLN A 726 21.70 -33.57 -12.36
C GLN A 726 22.99 -34.42 -12.33
N ARG A 727 23.61 -34.57 -11.15
CA ARG A 727 24.85 -35.33 -10.95
C ARG A 727 24.61 -36.63 -10.17
N ASP A 728 23.71 -36.57 -9.20
CA ASP A 728 23.31 -37.65 -8.30
C ASP A 728 21.78 -37.60 -8.12
N ARG A 729 21.07 -38.29 -9.02
CA ARG A 729 19.61 -38.26 -9.11
C ARG A 729 18.94 -38.70 -7.82
N GLU A 730 19.38 -39.83 -7.26
CA GLU A 730 18.82 -40.43 -6.05
C GLU A 730 18.95 -39.46 -4.87
N ARG A 731 20.13 -38.87 -4.68
CA ARG A 731 20.34 -37.92 -3.59
C ARG A 731 19.55 -36.63 -3.76
N GLY A 732 19.52 -36.07 -4.97
CA GLY A 732 18.75 -34.87 -5.27
C GLY A 732 17.24 -35.06 -5.05
N GLU A 733 16.69 -36.22 -5.48
CA GLU A 733 15.29 -36.58 -5.22
C GLU A 733 15.02 -36.78 -3.72
N ALA A 734 15.93 -37.41 -2.97
CA ALA A 734 15.82 -37.56 -1.51
C ALA A 734 15.82 -36.21 -0.78
N LEU A 735 16.64 -35.24 -1.20
CA LEU A 735 16.65 -33.89 -0.61
C LEU A 735 15.36 -33.11 -0.90
N VAL A 736 14.79 -33.27 -2.10
CA VAL A 736 13.47 -32.68 -2.43
C VAL A 736 12.37 -33.30 -1.56
N ALA A 737 12.42 -34.62 -1.35
CA ALA A 737 11.48 -35.31 -0.47
C ALA A 737 11.61 -34.84 0.99
N GLU A 738 12.84 -34.70 1.51
CA GLU A 738 13.11 -34.19 2.86
C GLU A 738 12.53 -32.77 3.06
N LEU A 739 12.73 -31.87 2.09
CA LEU A 739 12.14 -30.53 2.14
C LEU A 739 10.60 -30.58 2.11
N ALA A 740 10.02 -31.45 1.28
CA ALA A 740 8.57 -31.60 1.16
C ALA A 740 7.94 -32.17 2.44
N GLU A 741 8.57 -33.17 3.06
CA GLU A 741 8.14 -33.80 4.31
C GLU A 741 8.19 -32.82 5.50
N ALA A 742 9.17 -31.91 5.52
CA ALA A 742 9.29 -30.91 6.57
C ALA A 742 8.22 -29.82 6.51
N ARG A 743 7.64 -29.51 5.34
CA ARG A 743 6.72 -28.36 5.16
C ARG A 743 5.51 -28.38 6.09
N PRO A 744 4.72 -29.47 6.20
CA PRO A 744 3.56 -29.47 7.08
C PRO A 744 3.92 -29.22 8.54
N ALA A 745 5.03 -29.82 9.01
CA ALA A 745 5.50 -29.64 10.38
C ALA A 745 5.95 -28.19 10.66
N ARG A 746 6.69 -27.57 9.73
CA ARG A 746 7.13 -26.17 9.85
C ARG A 746 5.96 -25.18 9.81
N TRP A 747 5.02 -25.42 8.91
CA TRP A 747 3.81 -24.60 8.80
C TRP A 747 2.96 -24.72 10.07
N LEU A 748 2.80 -25.94 10.61
CA LEU A 748 2.02 -26.19 11.83
C LEU A 748 2.68 -25.55 13.06
N LEU A 749 4.01 -25.57 13.14
CA LEU A 749 4.76 -24.87 14.20
C LEU A 749 4.45 -23.37 14.20
N ALA A 750 4.50 -22.72 13.04
CA ALA A 750 4.15 -21.30 12.91
C ALA A 750 2.68 -21.04 13.26
N MET A 751 1.76 -21.89 12.77
CA MET A 751 0.32 -21.78 13.07
C MET A 751 0.04 -21.88 14.58
N ASN A 752 0.75 -22.76 15.29
CA ASN A 752 0.59 -22.91 16.74
C ASN A 752 1.21 -21.76 17.55
N ALA A 753 2.18 -21.05 16.97
CA ALA A 753 2.87 -19.94 17.62
C ALA A 753 2.26 -18.56 17.31
N ALA A 754 1.28 -18.50 16.40
CA ALA A 754 0.59 -17.27 16.02
C ALA A 754 -0.15 -16.64 17.21
N GLY A 755 0.11 -15.36 17.48
CA GLY A 755 -0.40 -14.64 18.65
C GLY A 755 -1.73 -13.91 18.44
N ASP A 756 -2.11 -13.64 17.20
CA ASP A 756 -3.31 -12.89 16.84
C ASP A 756 -3.94 -13.35 15.50
N GLN A 757 -5.12 -12.79 15.19
CA GLN A 757 -5.89 -13.10 13.98
C GLN A 757 -5.10 -12.81 12.68
N ALA A 758 -4.35 -11.71 12.63
CA ALA A 758 -3.63 -11.30 11.43
C ALA A 758 -2.45 -12.24 11.14
N GLU A 759 -1.76 -12.72 12.18
CA GLU A 759 -0.73 -13.75 12.03
C GLU A 759 -1.33 -15.08 11.53
N ILE A 760 -2.49 -15.50 12.07
CA ILE A 760 -3.16 -16.73 11.62
C ILE A 760 -3.61 -16.61 10.16
N ASP A 761 -4.20 -15.48 9.76
CA ASP A 761 -4.59 -15.20 8.36
C ASP A 761 -3.39 -15.34 7.41
N ALA A 762 -2.28 -14.70 7.77
CA ALA A 762 -1.06 -14.73 6.96
C ALA A 762 -0.48 -16.15 6.85
N ILE A 763 -0.49 -16.94 7.92
CA ILE A 763 -0.01 -18.33 7.91
C ILE A 763 -0.99 -19.24 7.15
N ALA A 764 -2.30 -19.09 7.34
CA ALA A 764 -3.32 -19.86 6.64
C ALA A 764 -3.26 -19.64 5.12
N ALA A 765 -3.00 -18.40 4.67
CA ALA A 765 -2.76 -18.06 3.27
C ALA A 765 -1.62 -18.86 2.64
N MET A 766 -0.57 -19.15 3.42
CA MET A 766 0.61 -19.90 2.95
C MET A 766 0.39 -21.41 2.83
N ALA A 767 -0.69 -21.97 3.40
CA ALA A 767 -0.91 -23.42 3.38
C ALA A 767 -0.96 -23.99 1.95
N GLN A 768 -1.59 -23.26 1.01
CA GLN A 768 -1.69 -23.68 -0.39
C GLN A 768 -0.35 -23.55 -1.13
N SER A 769 0.38 -22.45 -0.97
CA SER A 769 1.68 -22.25 -1.64
C SER A 769 2.74 -23.21 -1.13
N MET A 770 2.65 -23.64 0.13
CA MET A 770 3.50 -24.65 0.74
C MET A 770 3.05 -26.09 0.47
N ASN A 771 1.93 -26.30 -0.24
CA ASN A 771 1.34 -27.61 -0.52
C ASN A 771 1.09 -28.44 0.75
N VAL A 772 0.57 -27.79 1.81
CA VAL A 772 0.19 -28.44 3.07
C VAL A 772 -1.18 -29.09 2.90
N GLU A 773 -1.24 -30.41 3.09
CA GLU A 773 -2.48 -31.18 3.05
C GLU A 773 -3.32 -30.93 4.31
N VAL A 774 -4.45 -30.22 4.15
CA VAL A 774 -5.27 -29.78 5.29
C VAL A 774 -5.87 -30.96 6.07
N GLN A 775 -6.23 -32.06 5.41
CA GLN A 775 -6.91 -33.20 6.06
C GLN A 775 -6.04 -33.92 7.10
N GLY A 776 -4.70 -33.79 7.02
CA GLY A 776 -3.76 -34.42 7.95
C GLY A 776 -3.38 -33.56 9.16
N LEU A 777 -3.93 -32.34 9.28
CA LEU A 777 -3.57 -31.40 10.35
C LEU A 777 -4.43 -31.61 11.62
N PRO A 778 -4.00 -31.13 12.80
CA PRO A 778 -4.87 -31.02 13.97
C PRO A 778 -6.14 -30.20 13.71
N ILE A 779 -7.24 -30.50 14.41
CA ILE A 779 -8.59 -29.93 14.16
C ILE A 779 -8.58 -28.39 14.14
N HIS A 780 -7.89 -27.73 15.09
CA HIS A 780 -7.82 -26.27 15.14
C HIS A 780 -7.18 -25.68 13.88
N ALA A 781 -6.10 -26.29 13.39
CA ALA A 781 -5.43 -25.86 12.16
C ALA A 781 -6.28 -26.15 10.92
N GLN A 782 -7.00 -27.28 10.88
CA GLN A 782 -7.96 -27.56 9.79
C GLN A 782 -9.06 -26.50 9.74
N PHE A 783 -9.65 -26.19 10.89
CA PHE A 783 -10.69 -25.18 11.03
C PHE A 783 -10.18 -23.80 10.58
N ASN A 784 -9.03 -23.35 11.09
CA ASN A 784 -8.47 -22.04 10.77
C ASN A 784 -8.21 -21.86 9.27
N VAL A 785 -7.64 -22.87 8.60
CA VAL A 785 -7.43 -22.81 7.14
C VAL A 785 -8.75 -22.76 6.37
N ARG A 786 -9.76 -23.52 6.79
CA ARG A 786 -11.09 -23.51 6.15
C ARG A 786 -11.81 -22.18 6.38
N LEU A 787 -11.74 -21.63 7.60
CA LEU A 787 -12.34 -20.35 7.95
C LEU A 787 -11.67 -19.21 7.17
N TYR A 788 -10.33 -19.18 7.10
CA TYR A 788 -9.60 -18.23 6.26
C TYR A 788 -10.04 -18.28 4.80
N ARG A 789 -10.12 -19.49 4.21
CA ARG A 789 -10.57 -19.66 2.82
C ARG A 789 -12.00 -19.18 2.62
N MET A 790 -12.88 -19.44 3.59
CA MET A 790 -14.26 -18.99 3.58
C MET A 790 -14.36 -17.46 3.66
N GLN A 791 -13.65 -16.83 4.62
CA GLN A 791 -13.60 -15.38 4.77
C GLN A 791 -13.01 -14.69 3.53
N SER A 792 -11.95 -15.27 2.95
CA SER A 792 -11.36 -14.81 1.69
C SER A 792 -12.35 -14.92 0.53
N ALA A 793 -13.05 -16.06 0.38
CA ALA A 793 -14.08 -16.23 -0.64
C ALA A 793 -15.23 -15.22 -0.48
N LEU A 794 -15.72 -14.99 0.75
CA LEU A 794 -16.71 -13.95 1.04
C LEU A 794 -16.22 -12.54 0.67
N GLY A 795 -14.92 -12.27 0.81
CA GLY A 795 -14.28 -11.02 0.40
C GLY A 795 -14.21 -10.84 -1.12
N THR A 796 -14.25 -11.92 -1.90
CA THR A 796 -14.25 -11.87 -3.38
C THR A 796 -15.63 -11.71 -4.01
N LEU A 797 -16.70 -11.94 -3.24
CA LEU A 797 -18.06 -11.74 -3.73
C LEU A 797 -18.30 -10.25 -4.07
N PRO A 798 -19.12 -9.94 -5.09
CA PRO A 798 -19.51 -8.56 -5.38
C PRO A 798 -19.98 -7.83 -4.11
N THR A 799 -19.53 -6.60 -3.91
CA THR A 799 -19.95 -5.78 -2.77
C THR A 799 -21.41 -5.36 -2.90
N ALA A 800 -21.94 -5.33 -4.13
CA ALA A 800 -23.34 -5.03 -4.40
C ALA A 800 -24.24 -6.12 -3.77
N PRO A 801 -25.10 -5.75 -2.81
CA PRO A 801 -26.05 -6.68 -2.22
C PRO A 801 -27.04 -7.14 -3.29
N GLY A 802 -27.46 -8.40 -3.22
CA GLY A 802 -28.39 -8.95 -4.22
C GLY A 802 -28.74 -10.41 -3.96
N PRO A 803 -29.84 -10.92 -4.55
CA PRO A 803 -30.35 -12.26 -4.26
C PRO A 803 -29.37 -13.37 -4.64
N GLN A 804 -28.61 -13.16 -5.73
CA GLN A 804 -27.57 -14.08 -6.16
C GLN A 804 -26.43 -14.13 -5.13
N ARG A 805 -25.94 -12.97 -4.67
CA ARG A 805 -24.91 -12.87 -3.63
C ARG A 805 -25.39 -13.53 -2.34
N ASP A 806 -26.62 -13.24 -1.90
CA ASP A 806 -27.18 -13.82 -0.68
C ASP A 806 -27.30 -15.36 -0.78
N ALA A 807 -27.74 -15.87 -1.94
CA ALA A 807 -27.77 -17.30 -2.20
C ALA A 807 -26.36 -17.94 -2.22
N GLU A 808 -25.38 -17.26 -2.80
CA GLU A 808 -23.97 -17.70 -2.80
C GLU A 808 -23.41 -17.73 -1.38
N ILE A 809 -23.65 -16.70 -0.55
CA ILE A 809 -23.23 -16.67 0.86
C ILE A 809 -23.85 -17.81 1.65
N LEU A 810 -25.16 -18.05 1.52
CA LEU A 810 -25.81 -19.16 2.22
C LEU A 810 -25.31 -20.52 1.73
N THR A 811 -25.01 -20.65 0.44
CA THR A 811 -24.40 -21.87 -0.12
C THR A 811 -23.00 -22.10 0.44
N MET A 812 -22.19 -21.04 0.52
CA MET A 812 -20.85 -21.07 1.12
C MET A 812 -20.93 -21.40 2.61
N ALA A 813 -21.85 -20.80 3.37
CA ALA A 813 -22.06 -21.07 4.79
C ALA A 813 -22.49 -22.52 5.05
N ARG A 814 -23.37 -23.10 4.22
CA ARG A 814 -23.72 -24.54 4.28
C ARG A 814 -22.50 -25.41 3.99
N ALA A 815 -21.78 -25.13 2.91
CA ALA A 815 -20.58 -25.88 2.54
C ALA A 815 -19.49 -25.80 3.63
N PHE A 816 -19.33 -24.65 4.28
CA PHE A 816 -18.45 -24.48 5.43
C PHE A 816 -18.91 -25.36 6.61
N SER A 817 -20.20 -25.31 6.95
CA SER A 817 -20.76 -26.09 8.06
C SER A 817 -20.59 -27.60 7.83
N ASP A 818 -20.84 -28.08 6.62
CA ASP A 818 -20.61 -29.48 6.23
C ASP A 818 -19.13 -29.88 6.35
N GLN A 819 -18.24 -29.00 5.90
CA GLN A 819 -16.80 -29.22 6.00
C GLN A 819 -16.31 -29.27 7.44
N VAL A 820 -16.88 -28.45 8.33
CA VAL A 820 -16.51 -28.41 9.74
C VAL A 820 -17.04 -29.64 10.47
N ARG A 821 -18.28 -30.08 10.19
CA ARG A 821 -18.86 -31.32 10.73
C ARG A 821 -18.05 -32.57 10.37
N ALA A 822 -17.37 -32.57 9.23
CA ALA A 822 -16.51 -33.67 8.81
C ALA A 822 -15.19 -33.78 9.61
N MET A 823 -14.86 -32.83 10.51
CA MET A 823 -13.55 -32.76 11.19
C MET A 823 -13.49 -33.47 12.56
N ASP A 824 -14.43 -34.35 12.91
CA ASP A 824 -14.74 -34.77 14.29
C ASP A 824 -15.16 -33.57 15.17
N GLU A 825 -16.35 -33.61 15.76
CA GLU A 825 -16.97 -32.43 16.38
C GLU A 825 -16.19 -31.92 17.61
N ASP A 826 -15.52 -30.76 17.48
CA ASP A 826 -15.08 -29.96 18.64
C ASP A 826 -16.31 -29.25 19.24
N PRO A 827 -16.66 -29.49 20.52
CA PRO A 827 -17.82 -28.87 21.17
C PRO A 827 -17.81 -27.33 21.15
N LYS A 828 -16.64 -26.69 21.00
CA LYS A 828 -16.53 -25.23 20.87
C LYS A 828 -17.15 -24.69 19.58
N LEU A 829 -17.28 -25.53 18.55
CA LEU A 829 -17.82 -25.14 17.24
C LEU A 829 -19.34 -25.33 17.15
N THR A 830 -19.96 -26.07 18.07
CA THR A 830 -21.42 -26.35 18.05
C THR A 830 -22.28 -25.09 18.01
N PRO A 831 -22.06 -24.04 18.82
CA PRO A 831 -22.91 -22.84 18.79
C PRO A 831 -22.85 -22.09 17.44
N MET A 832 -21.67 -22.05 16.82
CA MET A 832 -21.49 -21.45 15.51
C MET A 832 -22.23 -22.26 14.44
N LEU A 833 -22.09 -23.58 14.45
CA LEU A 833 -22.79 -24.47 13.51
C LEU A 833 -24.31 -24.36 13.66
N GLU A 834 -24.84 -24.39 14.88
CA GLU A 834 -26.28 -24.19 15.14
C GLU A 834 -26.77 -22.82 14.63
N THR A 835 -25.95 -21.77 14.77
CA THR A 835 -26.25 -20.44 14.23
C THR A 835 -26.30 -20.48 12.70
N LEU A 836 -25.28 -21.05 12.04
CA LEU A 836 -25.23 -21.13 10.58
C LEU A 836 -26.35 -22.02 10.02
N ASP A 837 -26.68 -23.12 10.68
CA ASP A 837 -27.80 -23.99 10.29
C ASP A 837 -29.13 -23.25 10.41
N GLY A 838 -29.35 -22.54 11.52
CA GLY A 838 -30.53 -21.71 11.72
C GLY A 838 -30.69 -20.65 10.63
N LEU A 839 -29.61 -19.98 10.27
CA LEU A 839 -29.61 -18.95 9.21
C LEU A 839 -29.80 -19.54 7.82
N THR A 840 -29.17 -20.68 7.55
CA THR A 840 -29.25 -21.33 6.23
C THR A 840 -30.56 -22.11 6.03
N ALA A 841 -31.29 -22.42 7.10
CA ALA A 841 -32.63 -23.00 7.06
C ALA A 841 -33.75 -21.93 6.95
N GLN A 842 -33.47 -20.67 7.30
CA GLN A 842 -34.44 -19.58 7.17
C GLN A 842 -34.69 -19.26 5.69
N ASN A 843 -35.92 -19.53 5.24
CA ASN A 843 -36.45 -19.11 3.94
C ASN A 843 -37.34 -17.86 4.08
N ALA A 844 -37.03 -16.95 5.03
CA ALA A 844 -37.79 -15.72 5.16
C ALA A 844 -37.62 -14.90 3.87
N SER A 845 -38.70 -14.78 3.12
CA SER A 845 -38.66 -14.00 1.88
C SER A 845 -38.56 -12.51 2.23
N PRO A 846 -37.83 -11.68 1.45
CA PRO A 846 -37.85 -10.22 1.61
C PRO A 846 -39.27 -9.64 1.69
N ARG A 847 -40.23 -10.30 1.02
CA ARG A 847 -41.64 -9.96 1.04
C ARG A 847 -42.28 -10.08 2.43
N GLU A 848 -41.99 -11.15 3.17
CA GLU A 848 -42.54 -11.34 4.53
C GLU A 848 -41.95 -10.31 5.50
N MET A 849 -40.67 -10.00 5.37
CA MET A 849 -39.99 -9.00 6.21
C MET A 849 -40.51 -7.58 5.96
N LEU A 850 -40.80 -7.24 4.71
CA LEU A 850 -41.32 -5.92 4.34
C LEU A 850 -42.82 -5.77 4.59
N ALA A 851 -43.52 -6.83 5.02
CA ALA A 851 -44.97 -6.79 5.27
C ALA A 851 -45.36 -5.96 6.50
N GLU A 852 -44.45 -5.78 7.45
CA GLU A 852 -44.69 -5.06 8.72
C GLU A 852 -43.75 -3.86 8.93
N ALA A 853 -42.87 -3.57 7.97
CA ALA A 853 -41.90 -2.46 8.05
C ALA A 853 -42.24 -1.30 7.11
N GLY A 854 -41.75 -0.11 7.42
CA GLY A 854 -41.93 1.06 6.56
C GLY A 854 -43.40 1.41 6.31
N PRO A 855 -43.77 1.82 5.08
CA PRO A 855 -45.16 2.11 4.73
C PRO A 855 -46.14 0.94 4.89
N ALA A 856 -45.69 -0.32 4.83
CA ALA A 856 -46.60 -1.45 5.05
C ALA A 856 -47.16 -1.48 6.48
N ALA A 857 -46.41 -1.00 7.48
CA ALA A 857 -46.90 -0.82 8.85
C ALA A 857 -48.10 0.15 8.94
N ARG A 858 -48.32 0.95 7.89
CA ARG A 858 -49.43 1.91 7.74
C ARG A 858 -50.40 1.50 6.63
N GLY A 859 -50.47 0.21 6.32
CA GLY A 859 -51.47 -0.37 5.41
C GLY A 859 -51.14 -0.22 3.92
N TRP A 860 -49.94 0.18 3.55
CA TRP A 860 -49.52 0.20 2.15
C TRP A 860 -49.20 -1.21 1.63
N LYS A 861 -49.46 -1.46 0.35
CA LYS A 861 -49.13 -2.75 -0.28
C LYS A 861 -47.68 -2.75 -0.75
N ALA A 862 -46.84 -3.61 -0.17
CA ALA A 862 -45.45 -3.76 -0.55
C ALA A 862 -45.27 -4.74 -1.73
N GLN A 863 -44.47 -4.34 -2.70
CA GLN A 863 -43.96 -5.17 -3.78
C GLN A 863 -42.43 -5.11 -3.77
N ALA A 864 -41.78 -6.21 -3.39
CA ALA A 864 -40.33 -6.32 -3.43
C ALA A 864 -39.86 -6.59 -4.86
N HIS A 865 -38.79 -5.90 -5.29
CA HIS A 865 -38.14 -6.05 -6.58
C HIS A 865 -36.69 -6.50 -6.38
N ASP A 866 -36.12 -7.18 -7.37
CA ASP A 866 -34.71 -7.62 -7.35
C ASP A 866 -34.32 -8.35 -6.05
N GLY A 867 -35.24 -9.21 -5.58
CA GLY A 867 -35.18 -9.91 -4.30
C GLY A 867 -34.89 -9.03 -3.09
N GLY A 868 -35.54 -7.86 -3.04
CA GLY A 868 -35.50 -6.93 -1.92
C GLY A 868 -34.43 -5.85 -2.02
N GLN A 869 -33.75 -5.70 -3.15
CA GLN A 869 -32.86 -4.54 -3.35
C GLN A 869 -33.63 -3.24 -3.53
N SER A 870 -34.84 -3.32 -4.04
CA SER A 870 -35.80 -2.24 -3.98
C SER A 870 -37.18 -2.76 -3.60
N VAL A 871 -38.02 -1.88 -3.06
CA VAL A 871 -39.39 -2.18 -2.69
C VAL A 871 -40.27 -0.99 -3.07
N THR A 872 -41.39 -1.29 -3.71
CA THR A 872 -42.40 -0.29 -4.03
C THR A 872 -43.62 -0.51 -3.15
N PHE A 873 -44.02 0.54 -2.44
CA PHE A 873 -45.24 0.56 -1.64
C PHE A 873 -46.33 1.32 -2.41
N THR A 874 -47.54 0.77 -2.50
CA THR A 874 -48.67 1.39 -3.19
C THR A 874 -49.87 1.61 -2.26
N ARG A 875 -50.52 2.78 -2.37
CA ARG A 875 -51.79 3.13 -1.72
C ARG A 875 -52.51 4.17 -2.60
N GLY A 876 -53.76 3.87 -3.01
CA GLY A 876 -54.46 4.71 -3.99
C GLY A 876 -53.70 4.80 -5.31
N ASP A 877 -53.56 6.01 -5.85
CA ASP A 877 -52.80 6.30 -7.08
C ASP A 877 -51.30 6.58 -6.81
N TRP A 878 -50.86 6.48 -5.56
CA TRP A 878 -49.50 6.79 -5.15
C TRP A 878 -48.65 5.54 -5.00
N ALA A 879 -47.39 5.66 -5.40
CA ALA A 879 -46.38 4.66 -5.15
C ALA A 879 -45.09 5.31 -4.62
N LEU A 880 -44.47 4.67 -3.64
CA LEU A 880 -43.18 5.05 -3.08
C LEU A 880 -42.20 3.90 -3.30
N THR A 881 -41.18 4.13 -4.13
CA THR A 881 -40.10 3.16 -4.35
C THR A 881 -38.94 3.50 -3.42
N PHE A 882 -38.44 2.48 -2.71
CA PHE A 882 -37.28 2.60 -1.86
C PHE A 882 -36.19 1.65 -2.33
N VAL A 883 -34.95 2.10 -2.25
CA VAL A 883 -33.76 1.28 -2.51
C VAL A 883 -33.09 0.94 -1.20
N ARG A 884 -32.65 -0.32 -1.07
CA ARG A 884 -31.89 -0.79 0.09
C ARG A 884 -30.47 -0.27 0.03
N ILE A 885 -29.99 0.23 1.15
CA ILE A 885 -28.62 0.68 1.35
C ILE A 885 -28.06 -0.08 2.55
N ASP A 886 -26.97 -0.81 2.31
CA ASP A 886 -26.24 -1.56 3.33
C ASP A 886 -24.94 -0.80 3.63
N PRO A 887 -24.90 0.04 4.68
CA PRO A 887 -23.69 0.76 5.05
C PRO A 887 -22.61 -0.22 5.54
N GLU A 888 -21.33 0.17 5.44
CA GLU A 888 -20.22 -0.64 6.00
C GLU A 888 -20.34 -0.81 7.51
N ARG A 889 -20.89 0.21 8.19
CA ARG A 889 -21.16 0.24 9.63
C ARG A 889 -22.60 0.70 9.86
N GLY A 890 -23.31 -0.02 10.72
CA GLY A 890 -24.72 0.25 11.06
C GLY A 890 -25.70 -0.68 10.34
N ASP A 891 -26.97 -0.52 10.66
CA ASP A 891 -28.03 -1.37 10.13
C ASP A 891 -28.42 -0.97 8.70
N PRO A 892 -28.78 -1.96 7.84
CA PRO A 892 -29.38 -1.68 6.55
C PRO A 892 -30.63 -0.82 6.67
N PHE A 893 -30.81 0.08 5.72
CA PHE A 893 -32.00 0.92 5.65
C PHE A 893 -32.48 1.04 4.20
N TYR A 894 -33.73 1.46 4.05
CA TYR A 894 -34.33 1.74 2.75
C TYR A 894 -34.50 3.24 2.60
N LEU A 895 -34.03 3.78 1.48
CA LEU A 895 -34.14 5.20 1.14
C LEU A 895 -35.10 5.37 -0.02
N CYS A 896 -36.06 6.29 0.11
CA CYS A 896 -36.99 6.61 -0.96
C CYS A 896 -36.23 7.17 -2.16
N THR A 897 -36.51 6.65 -3.36
CA THR A 897 -35.81 7.04 -4.58
C THR A 897 -36.22 8.44 -5.07
N THR A 898 -37.35 8.97 -4.59
CA THR A 898 -37.80 10.33 -4.90
C THR A 898 -37.97 11.18 -3.64
N GLU A 899 -38.02 12.50 -3.82
CA GLU A 899 -38.59 13.44 -2.83
C GLU A 899 -40.08 13.14 -2.60
N LEU A 900 -40.63 13.56 -1.46
CA LEU A 900 -42.04 13.38 -1.11
C LEU A 900 -42.95 14.31 -1.93
N PRO A 901 -43.89 13.79 -2.74
CA PRO A 901 -44.81 14.63 -3.50
C PRO A 901 -45.82 15.37 -2.61
N VAL A 902 -46.14 16.62 -2.96
CA VAL A 902 -47.12 17.44 -2.23
C VAL A 902 -48.53 16.84 -2.27
N GLY A 903 -48.93 16.25 -3.41
CA GLY A 903 -50.21 15.59 -3.54
C GLY A 903 -50.36 14.41 -2.60
N LEU A 904 -49.28 13.63 -2.40
CA LEU A 904 -49.27 12.51 -1.46
C LEU A 904 -49.43 13.00 -0.02
N ALA A 905 -48.76 14.09 0.38
CA ALA A 905 -48.92 14.65 1.72
C ALA A 905 -50.37 15.08 1.99
N ILE A 906 -51.04 15.70 1.01
CA ILE A 906 -52.45 16.11 1.11
C ILE A 906 -53.38 14.89 1.18
N ASP A 907 -53.19 13.90 0.29
CA ASP A 907 -54.05 12.72 0.24
C ASP A 907 -53.86 11.82 1.47
N LEU A 908 -52.64 11.76 2.03
CA LEU A 908 -52.35 11.04 3.28
C LEU A 908 -53.19 11.58 4.44
N ALA A 909 -53.23 12.91 4.61
CA ALA A 909 -54.04 13.52 5.67
C ALA A 909 -55.53 13.21 5.52
N ARG A 910 -56.04 13.22 4.29
CA ARG A 910 -57.44 12.86 3.97
C ARG A 910 -57.74 11.39 4.22
N TRP A 911 -56.82 10.49 3.86
CA TRP A 911 -57.04 9.06 4.07
C TRP A 911 -57.07 8.67 5.53
N ASP A 912 -56.28 9.35 6.36
CA ASP A 912 -56.17 9.07 7.78
C ASP A 912 -57.11 9.95 8.63
N GLY A 913 -57.78 10.95 8.03
CA GLY A 913 -58.73 11.85 8.70
C GLY A 913 -58.06 12.83 9.67
N VAL A 914 -56.86 13.30 9.33
CA VAL A 914 -55.97 14.10 10.19
C VAL A 914 -55.58 15.43 9.55
N GLU A 915 -56.48 16.00 8.74
CA GLU A 915 -56.26 17.28 8.06
C GLU A 915 -55.98 18.42 9.05
N ASP A 916 -56.71 18.49 10.16
CA ASP A 916 -56.52 19.50 11.20
C ASP A 916 -55.15 19.35 11.89
N GLU A 917 -54.70 18.11 12.15
CA GLU A 917 -53.37 17.86 12.71
C GLU A 917 -52.27 18.24 11.72
N LEU A 918 -52.42 17.90 10.43
CA LEU A 918 -51.46 18.29 9.41
C LEU A 918 -51.37 19.81 9.32
N LEU A 919 -52.51 20.52 9.31
CA LEU A 919 -52.53 21.98 9.32
C LEU A 919 -51.81 22.56 10.56
N ALA A 920 -51.96 21.93 11.73
CA ALA A 920 -51.34 22.38 12.97
C ALA A 920 -49.82 22.17 13.02
N VAL A 921 -49.26 21.13 12.37
CA VAL A 921 -47.80 20.93 12.32
C VAL A 921 -47.12 21.73 11.23
N MET A 922 -47.84 22.04 10.14
CA MET A 922 -47.34 22.85 9.04
C MET A 922 -47.16 24.32 9.48
N PRO A 923 -46.27 25.08 8.82
CA PRO A 923 -46.10 26.52 9.09
C PRO A 923 -47.42 27.27 9.26
N GLU A 924 -47.54 28.04 10.34
CA GLU A 924 -48.79 28.73 10.69
C GLU A 924 -49.31 29.63 9.56
N ARG A 925 -50.62 29.58 9.37
CA ARG A 925 -51.36 30.50 8.50
C ARG A 925 -51.43 31.87 9.18
N GLY A 926 -50.54 32.78 8.81
CA GLY A 926 -50.77 34.21 9.05
C GLY A 926 -52.00 34.73 8.29
N GLU A 927 -52.51 35.92 8.65
CA GLU A 927 -53.57 36.60 7.87
C GLU A 927 -53.15 36.81 6.41
N GLU A 928 -51.85 36.96 6.16
CA GLU A 928 -51.23 36.95 4.84
C GLU A 928 -50.14 35.88 4.76
N ASP A 929 -50.07 35.15 3.64
CA ASP A 929 -48.98 34.22 3.36
C ASP A 929 -47.67 35.02 3.17
N THR A 930 -46.80 34.99 4.17
CA THR A 930 -45.54 35.74 4.17
C THR A 930 -44.40 35.03 3.44
N ARG A 931 -44.62 33.80 2.95
CA ARG A 931 -43.61 33.03 2.23
C ARG A 931 -43.23 33.74 0.92
N LYS A 932 -41.94 33.72 0.61
CA LYS A 932 -41.33 34.36 -0.56
C LYS A 932 -40.54 33.35 -1.40
N GLY A 933 -40.84 33.28 -2.69
CA GLY A 933 -40.26 32.28 -3.59
C GLY A 933 -41.30 31.22 -3.98
N PRO A 934 -40.88 30.14 -4.64
CA PRO A 934 -41.78 29.10 -5.12
C PRO A 934 -42.40 28.32 -3.96
N SER A 935 -43.73 28.28 -3.83
CA SER A 935 -44.45 27.50 -2.83
C SER A 935 -45.47 26.58 -3.49
N VAL A 936 -45.28 25.26 -3.42
CA VAL A 936 -46.13 24.31 -4.15
C VAL A 936 -47.51 24.10 -3.52
N TRP A 937 -47.72 24.59 -2.29
CA TRP A 937 -48.96 24.44 -1.53
C TRP A 937 -49.37 25.71 -0.79
N VAL A 938 -50.64 25.77 -0.41
CA VAL A 938 -51.26 26.86 0.34
C VAL A 938 -52.25 26.28 1.37
N HIS A 939 -52.47 27.04 2.45
CA HIS A 939 -53.56 26.77 3.38
C HIS A 939 -54.91 27.08 2.73
N GLY A 940 -55.74 26.06 2.55
CA GLY A 940 -57.16 26.21 2.23
C GLY A 940 -57.98 26.59 3.47
N GLU A 941 -59.31 26.50 3.38
CA GLU A 941 -60.19 26.79 4.53
C GLU A 941 -60.05 25.73 5.63
N SER A 942 -59.97 24.45 5.25
CA SER A 942 -59.92 23.31 6.18
C SER A 942 -58.95 22.21 5.74
N SER A 943 -58.07 22.49 4.77
CA SER A 943 -57.08 21.51 4.28
C SER A 943 -55.91 22.21 3.61
N LEU A 944 -54.81 21.50 3.41
CA LEU A 944 -53.77 21.92 2.48
C LEU A 944 -54.24 21.75 1.04
N GLU A 945 -53.91 22.72 0.19
CA GLU A 945 -54.22 22.72 -1.24
C GLU A 945 -52.93 22.94 -2.06
N ILE A 946 -52.90 22.41 -3.28
CA ILE A 946 -51.85 22.76 -4.25
C ILE A 946 -52.02 24.22 -4.64
N ASN A 947 -50.93 24.96 -4.85
CA ASN A 947 -50.97 26.40 -5.15
C ASN A 947 -50.69 26.71 -6.65
N PRO A 948 -51.61 26.47 -7.60
CA PRO A 948 -51.31 26.68 -9.02
C PRO A 948 -51.24 28.16 -9.44
N ARG A 949 -51.81 29.08 -8.64
CA ARG A 949 -51.99 30.49 -9.06
C ARG A 949 -50.96 31.43 -8.48
N ASN A 950 -50.61 31.26 -7.21
CA ASN A 950 -49.78 32.18 -6.44
C ASN A 950 -48.56 31.47 -5.85
N TRP A 951 -48.11 30.38 -6.46
CA TRP A 951 -46.90 29.69 -6.01
C TRP A 951 -45.66 30.56 -6.17
N LEU A 952 -45.71 31.58 -7.03
CA LEU A 952 -44.70 32.62 -7.15
C LEU A 952 -45.42 33.93 -6.81
N ARG A 953 -45.26 34.38 -5.56
CA ARG A 953 -46.05 35.48 -4.97
C ARG A 953 -45.94 36.79 -5.75
N THR A 954 -44.78 37.02 -6.33
CA THR A 954 -44.61 37.99 -7.42
C THR A 954 -44.87 37.25 -8.73
N PRO A 955 -45.78 37.70 -9.62
CA PRO A 955 -45.69 37.33 -11.02
C PRO A 955 -44.38 37.92 -11.53
N ALA A 956 -43.28 37.18 -11.37
CA ALA A 956 -42.02 37.59 -11.93
C ALA A 956 -42.30 37.81 -13.41
N ALA A 957 -41.91 38.97 -13.96
CA ALA A 957 -41.85 39.04 -15.40
C ALA A 957 -40.83 37.95 -15.77
N TYR A 958 -41.32 36.81 -16.26
CA TYR A 958 -40.46 35.74 -16.71
C TYR A 958 -39.89 36.18 -18.06
N LEU A 959 -38.70 35.70 -18.38
CA LEU A 959 -38.32 35.68 -19.79
C LEU A 959 -39.35 34.83 -20.54
N ASN A 960 -39.77 35.27 -21.73
CA ASN A 960 -40.87 34.63 -22.48
C ASN A 960 -40.63 33.12 -22.70
N ASP A 961 -39.38 32.68 -22.77
CA ASP A 961 -38.95 31.28 -22.94
C ASP A 961 -38.76 30.51 -21.63
N LEU A 962 -38.86 31.16 -20.46
CA LEU A 962 -38.65 30.59 -19.13
C LEU A 962 -39.92 30.61 -18.25
N THR A 963 -41.10 30.63 -18.86
CA THR A 963 -42.36 30.59 -18.10
C THR A 963 -42.53 29.23 -17.43
N PRO A 964 -42.48 29.15 -16.09
CA PRO A 964 -42.53 27.87 -15.40
C PRO A 964 -43.95 27.29 -15.42
N SER A 965 -44.04 25.95 -15.48
CA SER A 965 -45.32 25.27 -15.32
C SER A 965 -45.81 25.39 -13.86
N PRO A 966 -47.11 25.65 -13.62
CA PRO A 966 -47.67 25.62 -12.28
C PRO A 966 -47.42 24.28 -11.57
N PRO A 967 -47.27 24.28 -10.23
CA PRO A 967 -47.07 23.06 -9.46
C PRO A 967 -48.25 22.12 -9.64
N ARG A 968 -47.93 20.83 -9.70
CA ARG A 968 -48.87 19.71 -9.86
C ARG A 968 -48.76 18.79 -8.63
N PRO A 969 -49.67 17.81 -8.46
CA PRO A 969 -49.62 16.90 -7.31
C PRO A 969 -48.30 16.16 -7.15
N ASP A 970 -47.60 15.90 -8.26
CA ASP A 970 -46.32 15.18 -8.33
C ASP A 970 -45.10 16.08 -8.05
N TYR A 971 -45.28 17.37 -7.74
CA TYR A 971 -44.17 18.22 -7.35
C TYR A 971 -43.73 17.93 -5.91
N PRO A 972 -42.44 18.04 -5.58
CA PRO A 972 -41.97 17.78 -4.23
C PRO A 972 -42.48 18.85 -3.26
N ILE A 973 -42.85 18.43 -2.06
CA ILE A 973 -43.30 19.35 -1.01
C ILE A 973 -42.10 20.17 -0.49
N ASN A 974 -42.28 21.49 -0.38
CA ASN A 974 -41.32 22.42 0.20
C ASN A 974 -41.95 23.23 1.33
N TYR A 975 -41.25 24.19 1.93
CA TYR A 975 -41.72 24.95 3.10
C TYR A 975 -42.19 24.07 4.25
N VAL A 976 -41.49 22.97 4.49
CA VAL A 976 -41.76 22.08 5.62
C VAL A 976 -40.83 22.41 6.78
N THR A 977 -41.34 22.40 8.00
CA THR A 977 -40.48 22.46 9.19
C THR A 977 -39.94 21.07 9.52
N ALA A 978 -38.96 20.99 10.42
CA ALA A 978 -38.43 19.71 10.89
C ALA A 978 -39.53 18.81 11.47
N GLU A 979 -40.48 19.38 12.23
CA GLU A 979 -41.57 18.63 12.84
C GLU A 979 -42.63 18.22 11.82
N SER A 980 -42.96 19.10 10.86
CA SER A 980 -43.85 18.75 9.74
C SER A 980 -43.30 17.56 8.96
N ALA A 981 -42.00 17.59 8.66
CA ALA A 981 -41.33 16.55 7.92
C ALA A 981 -41.30 15.22 8.68
N SER A 982 -40.96 15.25 9.97
CA SER A 982 -41.01 14.07 10.84
C SER A 982 -42.43 13.53 11.02
N TYR A 983 -43.45 14.39 11.16
CA TYR A 983 -44.86 13.99 11.26
C TYR A 983 -45.34 13.26 9.99
N LEU A 984 -45.07 13.85 8.82
CA LEU A 984 -45.40 13.23 7.53
C LEU A 984 -44.68 11.89 7.34
N ALA A 985 -43.40 11.82 7.70
CA ALA A 985 -42.64 10.58 7.65
C ALA A 985 -43.26 9.51 8.57
N ALA A 986 -43.62 9.85 9.82
CA ALA A 986 -44.23 8.93 10.77
C ALA A 986 -45.57 8.36 10.30
N ARG A 987 -46.44 9.21 9.73
CA ARG A 987 -47.73 8.80 9.15
C ARG A 987 -47.55 7.84 7.96
N LEU A 988 -46.43 7.93 7.25
CA LEU A 988 -46.03 6.99 6.20
C LEU A 988 -45.27 5.76 6.73
N GLY A 989 -45.13 5.58 8.06
CA GLY A 989 -44.37 4.47 8.64
C GLY A 989 -42.86 4.60 8.44
N CYS A 990 -42.38 5.80 8.17
CA CYS A 990 -41.00 6.15 7.87
C CYS A 990 -40.44 7.13 8.91
N ARG A 991 -39.18 7.51 8.70
CA ARG A 991 -38.49 8.64 9.34
C ARG A 991 -37.69 9.43 8.31
N LEU A 992 -37.03 10.50 8.76
CA LEU A 992 -36.02 11.19 7.93
C LEU A 992 -34.71 10.39 7.93
N PRO A 993 -33.94 10.40 6.83
CA PRO A 993 -32.61 9.78 6.81
C PRO A 993 -31.66 10.51 7.77
N THR A 994 -30.65 9.79 8.26
CA THR A 994 -29.54 10.43 8.97
C THR A 994 -28.51 11.01 8.00
N VAL A 995 -27.63 11.89 8.48
CA VAL A 995 -26.48 12.39 7.71
C VAL A 995 -25.63 11.23 7.20
N GLY A 996 -25.30 10.26 8.06
CA GLY A 996 -24.51 9.09 7.67
C GLY A 996 -25.20 8.27 6.58
N GLN A 997 -26.51 8.03 6.72
CA GLN A 997 -27.31 7.29 5.75
C GLN A 997 -27.39 7.99 4.40
N TRP A 998 -27.65 9.30 4.39
CA TRP A 998 -27.70 10.08 3.16
C TRP A 998 -26.33 10.11 2.47
N THR A 999 -25.24 10.28 3.22
CA THR A 999 -23.87 10.26 2.65
C THR A 999 -23.53 8.89 2.06
N THR A 1000 -23.87 7.79 2.73
CA THR A 1000 -23.73 6.44 2.16
C THR A 1000 -24.55 6.29 0.88
N ALA A 1001 -25.76 6.86 0.83
CA ALA A 1001 -26.57 6.85 -0.38
C ALA A 1001 -25.89 7.60 -1.54
N MET A 1002 -25.32 8.78 -1.28
CA MET A 1002 -24.59 9.55 -2.27
C MET A 1002 -23.36 8.81 -2.81
N GLN A 1003 -22.62 8.14 -1.93
CA GLN A 1003 -21.47 7.32 -2.32
C GLN A 1003 -21.88 6.13 -3.19
N ARG A 1004 -23.00 5.48 -2.85
CA ARG A 1004 -23.53 4.34 -3.60
C ARG A 1004 -24.14 4.75 -4.94
N PHE A 1005 -24.78 5.92 -5.00
CA PHE A 1005 -25.48 6.43 -6.17
C PHE A 1005 -24.93 7.80 -6.57
N PRO A 1006 -23.67 7.87 -7.06
CA PRO A 1006 -23.10 9.12 -7.54
C PRO A 1006 -23.93 9.62 -8.72
N VAL A 1007 -24.11 10.94 -8.83
CA VAL A 1007 -24.85 11.56 -9.93
C VAL A 1007 -24.19 11.11 -11.25
N PRO A 1008 -24.89 10.34 -12.11
CA PRO A 1008 -24.29 9.86 -13.35
C PRO A 1008 -23.87 11.04 -14.23
N PRO A 1009 -22.74 10.97 -14.95
CA PRO A 1009 -22.24 12.08 -15.79
C PRO A 1009 -23.22 12.58 -16.86
N ARG A 1010 -24.23 11.76 -17.20
CA ARG A 1010 -25.24 12.06 -18.23
C ARG A 1010 -26.52 12.70 -17.72
N THR A 1011 -26.74 12.70 -16.41
CA THR A 1011 -27.92 13.33 -15.78
C THR A 1011 -27.52 14.70 -15.27
N VAL A 1012 -28.08 15.76 -15.87
CA VAL A 1012 -27.86 17.12 -15.38
C VAL A 1012 -28.72 17.31 -14.12
N PRO A 1013 -28.10 17.47 -12.94
CA PRO A 1013 -28.87 17.71 -11.71
C PRO A 1013 -29.57 19.07 -11.81
N ASN A 1014 -30.77 19.17 -11.23
CA ASN A 1014 -31.53 20.42 -11.17
C ASN A 1014 -30.97 21.34 -10.10
N LEU A 1015 -29.82 21.95 -10.37
CA LEU A 1015 -29.16 22.90 -9.49
C LEU A 1015 -29.36 24.32 -10.01
N ARG A 1016 -29.02 25.31 -9.19
CA ARG A 1016 -28.94 26.69 -9.66
C ARG A 1016 -27.92 26.80 -10.79
N ASP A 1017 -28.38 27.11 -11.99
CA ASP A 1017 -27.58 26.94 -13.21
C ASP A 1017 -27.63 28.17 -14.14
N THR A 1018 -27.25 28.02 -15.40
CA THR A 1018 -27.35 29.10 -16.39
C THR A 1018 -28.79 29.54 -16.70
N THR A 1019 -29.79 28.67 -16.51
CA THR A 1019 -31.22 29.04 -16.60
C THR A 1019 -31.59 29.99 -15.47
N TRP A 1020 -31.15 29.69 -14.26
CA TRP A 1020 -31.27 30.59 -13.11
C TRP A 1020 -30.61 31.94 -13.38
N ALA A 1021 -29.36 31.94 -13.84
CA ALA A 1021 -28.58 33.17 -14.06
C ALA A 1021 -29.30 34.14 -15.01
N ARG A 1022 -29.87 33.62 -16.10
CA ARG A 1022 -30.67 34.40 -17.05
C ARG A 1022 -31.88 35.04 -16.39
N HIS A 1023 -32.61 34.27 -15.57
CA HIS A 1023 -33.77 34.78 -14.85
C HIS A 1023 -33.38 35.82 -13.79
N ALA A 1024 -32.33 35.54 -12.99
CA ALA A 1024 -31.85 36.44 -11.97
C ALA A 1024 -31.36 37.77 -12.55
N GLN A 1025 -30.66 37.75 -13.69
CA GLN A 1025 -30.28 38.96 -14.42
C GLN A 1025 -31.51 39.77 -14.86
N HIS A 1026 -32.54 39.11 -15.37
CA HIS A 1026 -33.78 39.77 -15.76
C HIS A 1026 -34.52 40.39 -14.56
N VAL A 1027 -34.65 39.67 -13.45
CA VAL A 1027 -35.22 40.19 -12.20
C VAL A 1027 -34.41 41.37 -11.68
N SER A 1028 -33.08 41.31 -11.75
CA SER A 1028 -32.18 42.43 -11.40
C SER A 1028 -32.51 43.69 -12.19
N GLN A 1029 -32.70 43.57 -13.51
CA GLN A 1029 -33.07 44.69 -14.38
C GLN A 1029 -34.43 45.30 -14.00
N LEU A 1030 -35.42 44.47 -13.68
CA LEU A 1030 -36.75 44.93 -13.25
C LEU A 1030 -36.69 45.68 -11.92
N ILE A 1031 -35.92 45.17 -10.95
CA ILE A 1031 -35.70 45.82 -9.65
C ILE A 1031 -34.98 47.17 -9.86
N GLN A 1032 -33.94 47.21 -10.69
CA GLN A 1032 -33.23 48.45 -11.04
C GLN A 1032 -34.14 49.47 -11.74
N ALA A 1033 -35.11 49.00 -12.54
CA ALA A 1033 -36.12 49.83 -13.18
C ALA A 1033 -37.24 50.29 -12.23
N GLY A 1034 -37.22 49.89 -10.95
CA GLY A 1034 -38.22 50.27 -9.96
C GLY A 1034 -39.57 49.58 -10.15
N ALA A 1035 -39.61 48.39 -10.76
CA ALA A 1035 -40.84 47.63 -10.92
C ALA A 1035 -41.42 47.26 -9.54
N PRO A 1036 -42.64 47.71 -9.18
CA PRO A 1036 -43.20 47.47 -7.86
C PRO A 1036 -43.54 46.00 -7.65
N GLY A 1037 -43.32 45.50 -6.43
CA GLY A 1037 -43.69 44.15 -6.01
C GLY A 1037 -42.77 43.03 -6.49
N ILE A 1038 -41.67 43.34 -7.18
CA ILE A 1038 -40.67 42.36 -7.60
C ILE A 1038 -39.73 42.02 -6.42
N ASP A 1039 -39.82 40.78 -5.94
CA ASP A 1039 -38.90 40.20 -4.96
C ASP A 1039 -37.94 39.21 -5.63
N TRP A 1040 -36.79 38.97 -4.99
CA TRP A 1040 -35.88 37.92 -5.43
C TRP A 1040 -36.49 36.54 -5.17
N ALA A 1041 -36.40 35.66 -6.15
CA ALA A 1041 -37.02 34.35 -6.03
C ALA A 1041 -36.30 33.39 -5.07
N ASN A 1042 -35.08 33.72 -4.64
CA ASN A 1042 -34.33 33.00 -3.60
C ASN A 1042 -34.46 33.65 -2.21
N SER A 1043 -35.53 34.42 -1.96
CA SER A 1043 -35.69 35.16 -0.71
C SER A 1043 -35.87 34.28 0.52
N ASP A 1044 -36.53 33.12 0.42
CA ASP A 1044 -36.70 32.16 1.54
C ASP A 1044 -35.93 30.85 1.33
N VAL A 1045 -34.83 30.89 0.58
CA VAL A 1045 -33.90 29.76 0.48
C VAL A 1045 -33.22 29.51 1.82
N PHE A 1046 -32.97 28.25 2.15
CA PHE A 1046 -32.19 27.88 3.32
C PHE A 1046 -30.78 28.43 3.21
N ARG A 1047 -30.34 29.17 4.23
CA ARG A 1047 -28.99 29.72 4.33
C ARG A 1047 -28.35 29.23 5.62
N PRO A 1048 -27.22 28.49 5.55
CA PRO A 1048 -26.49 28.10 6.74
C PRO A 1048 -26.08 29.34 7.54
N ALA A 1049 -26.10 29.27 8.86
CA ALA A 1049 -25.69 30.37 9.74
C ALA A 1049 -24.22 30.80 9.52
N THR A 1050 -23.40 29.91 8.96
CA THR A 1050 -21.99 30.13 8.62
C THR A 1050 -21.79 30.87 7.31
N ASN A 1051 -22.80 30.89 6.42
CA ASN A 1051 -22.69 31.54 5.11
C ASN A 1051 -23.19 32.99 5.21
N THR A 1052 -22.27 33.89 5.59
CA THR A 1052 -22.51 35.34 5.67
C THR A 1052 -22.32 36.05 4.33
N ALA A 1053 -21.85 35.34 3.29
CA ALA A 1053 -21.71 35.92 1.97
C ALA A 1053 -23.08 36.43 1.51
N SER A 1054 -23.14 37.71 1.17
CA SER A 1054 -24.25 38.29 0.42
C SER A 1054 -24.36 37.48 -0.86
N ALA A 1055 -25.22 36.47 -0.89
CA ALA A 1055 -25.47 35.65 -2.06
C ALA A 1055 -25.93 36.58 -3.17
N ASP A 1056 -24.99 37.02 -4.01
CA ASP A 1056 -25.30 37.77 -5.21
C ASP A 1056 -26.26 36.89 -6.01
N PRO A 1057 -27.54 37.29 -6.11
CA PRO A 1057 -28.53 36.44 -6.73
C PRO A 1057 -28.23 36.21 -8.22
N VAL A 1058 -27.34 37.02 -8.82
CA VAL A 1058 -26.94 36.97 -10.24
C VAL A 1058 -25.66 36.17 -10.46
N GLY A 1059 -24.70 36.22 -9.53
CA GLY A 1059 -23.32 35.72 -9.77
C GLY A 1059 -23.03 34.28 -9.33
N ASP A 1060 -23.83 33.70 -8.43
CA ASP A 1060 -23.50 32.41 -7.79
C ASP A 1060 -24.38 31.27 -8.32
N PHE A 1061 -23.98 30.67 -9.45
CA PHE A 1061 -24.66 29.57 -10.15
C PHE A 1061 -23.66 28.61 -10.84
N HIS A 1062 -24.09 27.37 -11.13
CA HIS A 1062 -23.29 26.37 -11.83
C HIS A 1062 -23.30 26.60 -13.35
N PRO A 1063 -22.21 26.32 -14.08
CA PRO A 1063 -22.13 26.55 -15.54
C PRO A 1063 -22.97 25.56 -16.38
N ILE A 1064 -23.75 24.68 -15.74
CA ILE A 1064 -24.63 23.71 -16.41
C ILE A 1064 -25.91 24.39 -16.91
N ASN A 1065 -26.67 23.68 -17.75
CA ASN A 1065 -27.99 24.11 -18.19
C ASN A 1065 -28.92 22.90 -18.23
N ASP A 1066 -29.93 22.89 -17.36
CA ASP A 1066 -30.92 21.82 -17.27
C ASP A 1066 -32.31 22.25 -17.79
N ALA A 1067 -32.39 23.48 -18.34
CA ALA A 1067 -33.59 24.15 -18.84
C ALA A 1067 -34.75 24.29 -17.84
N THR A 1068 -34.50 24.08 -16.54
CA THR A 1068 -35.51 24.14 -15.48
C THR A 1068 -35.20 25.28 -14.52
N LEU A 1069 -36.18 26.17 -14.30
CA LEU A 1069 -35.95 27.34 -13.46
C LEU A 1069 -36.19 27.08 -11.95
N TRP A 1070 -37.17 26.22 -11.62
CA TRP A 1070 -37.57 25.94 -10.23
C TRP A 1070 -37.43 24.45 -9.93
N PHE A 1071 -38.54 23.75 -9.69
CA PHE A 1071 -38.53 22.34 -9.32
C PHE A 1071 -39.05 21.47 -10.46
N LYS A 1072 -38.43 20.31 -10.63
CA LYS A 1072 -38.91 19.20 -11.44
C LYS A 1072 -39.94 18.40 -10.64
N PRO A 1073 -40.93 17.79 -11.32
CA PRO A 1073 -41.83 16.84 -10.67
C PRO A 1073 -41.04 15.64 -10.16
N SER A 1074 -41.44 15.10 -9.01
CA SER A 1074 -40.99 13.78 -8.55
C SER A 1074 -41.49 12.73 -9.55
N PRO A 1075 -40.62 11.85 -10.09
CA PRO A 1075 -41.01 10.83 -11.04
C PRO A 1075 -42.18 9.99 -10.53
N ARG A 1076 -43.16 9.73 -11.41
CA ARG A 1076 -44.26 8.80 -11.10
C ARG A 1076 -43.76 7.37 -11.16
N HIS A 1077 -44.51 6.48 -10.52
CA HIS A 1077 -44.23 5.04 -10.39
C HIS A 1077 -43.70 4.36 -11.66
N ASP A 1078 -44.33 4.62 -12.82
CA ASP A 1078 -44.01 3.92 -14.07
C ASP A 1078 -42.61 4.27 -14.61
N ASP A 1079 -42.03 5.38 -14.11
CA ASP A 1079 -40.68 5.86 -14.44
C ASP A 1079 -39.70 5.72 -13.24
N ALA A 1080 -40.15 5.15 -12.11
CA ALA A 1080 -39.36 5.10 -10.88
C ALA A 1080 -38.23 4.06 -11.01
N SER A 1081 -37.05 4.54 -11.37
CA SER A 1081 -35.84 3.72 -11.38
C SER A 1081 -35.48 3.23 -9.97
N ALA A 1082 -34.80 2.09 -9.87
CA ALA A 1082 -34.20 1.61 -8.61
C ALA A 1082 -33.04 2.50 -8.10
N THR A 1083 -32.81 3.66 -8.71
CA THR A 1083 -31.80 4.65 -8.33
C THR A 1083 -32.47 5.91 -7.81
N PRO A 1084 -31.97 6.50 -6.69
CA PRO A 1084 -32.46 7.78 -6.22
C PRO A 1084 -32.32 8.87 -7.28
N VAL A 1085 -33.43 9.50 -7.63
CA VAL A 1085 -33.50 10.65 -8.52
C VAL A 1085 -33.42 11.92 -7.68
N HIS A 1086 -32.64 12.89 -8.16
CA HIS A 1086 -32.44 14.18 -7.49
C HIS A 1086 -31.95 14.00 -6.03
N LEU A 1087 -31.04 13.05 -5.79
CA LEU A 1087 -30.39 12.96 -4.47
C LEU A 1087 -29.57 14.23 -4.18
N VAL A 1088 -28.98 14.81 -5.23
CA VAL A 1088 -28.44 16.18 -5.26
C VAL A 1088 -29.13 16.93 -6.41
N GLY A 1089 -29.68 18.10 -6.12
CA GLY A 1089 -30.51 18.88 -7.03
C GLY A 1089 -32.00 18.76 -6.73
N ASN A 1090 -32.79 19.61 -7.37
CA ASN A 1090 -34.21 19.83 -7.13
C ASN A 1090 -34.50 20.55 -5.81
N LEU A 1091 -34.69 19.83 -4.69
CA LEU A 1091 -34.69 20.37 -3.33
C LEU A 1091 -33.48 19.85 -2.54
N ALA A 1092 -33.01 20.64 -1.58
CA ALA A 1092 -32.16 20.11 -0.51
C ALA A 1092 -33.04 19.33 0.48
N GLU A 1093 -32.46 18.38 1.20
CA GLU A 1093 -33.24 17.43 2.01
C GLU A 1093 -33.07 17.70 3.50
N LEU A 1094 -34.17 17.61 4.26
CA LEU A 1094 -34.10 17.54 5.73
C LEU A 1094 -33.56 16.18 6.15
N VAL A 1095 -32.49 16.20 6.96
CA VAL A 1095 -31.86 15.00 7.53
C VAL A 1095 -31.69 15.15 9.04
N THR A 1096 -31.36 14.05 9.69
CA THR A 1096 -31.09 14.00 11.14
C THR A 1096 -29.63 13.65 11.43
N LEU A 1097 -29.05 14.13 12.54
CA LEU A 1097 -27.67 13.77 12.92
C LEU A 1097 -27.58 12.33 13.42
N SER A 1098 -28.64 11.85 14.07
CA SER A 1098 -28.82 10.48 14.56
C SER A 1098 -30.27 10.03 14.29
N PRO A 1099 -30.57 8.72 14.25
CA PRO A 1099 -31.94 8.25 14.04
C PRO A 1099 -32.88 8.82 15.10
N ILE A 1100 -33.97 9.45 14.66
CA ILE A 1100 -35.04 9.94 15.53
C ILE A 1100 -36.28 9.08 15.27
N ASP A 1101 -36.93 8.63 16.35
CA ASP A 1101 -38.26 8.03 16.29
C ASP A 1101 -39.33 9.14 16.22
N PRO A 1102 -40.05 9.28 15.09
CA PRO A 1102 -41.06 10.32 14.97
C PRO A 1102 -42.45 9.87 15.45
N THR A 1103 -42.60 8.64 15.95
CA THR A 1103 -43.88 8.09 16.44
C THR A 1103 -44.58 8.97 17.50
N PRO A 1104 -43.86 9.62 18.44
CA PRO A 1104 -44.49 10.53 19.40
C PRO A 1104 -45.27 11.70 18.78
N LEU A 1105 -45.00 12.06 17.50
CA LEU A 1105 -45.73 13.10 16.78
C LEU A 1105 -47.09 12.64 16.24
N ILE A 1106 -47.40 11.34 16.28
CA ILE A 1106 -48.65 10.77 15.73
C ILE A 1106 -49.48 10.02 16.77
N ASP A 1107 -49.09 10.07 18.05
CA ASP A 1107 -49.87 9.54 19.19
C ASP A 1107 -51.16 10.33 19.44
N ASP A 1108 -52.25 9.68 19.86
CA ASP A 1108 -53.55 10.37 20.02
C ASP A 1108 -53.57 11.42 21.15
N GLU A 1109 -52.70 11.27 22.16
CA GLU A 1109 -52.62 12.15 23.33
C GLU A 1109 -51.15 12.42 23.68
N PRO A 1110 -50.75 13.65 24.04
CA PRO A 1110 -51.56 14.87 24.14
C PRO A 1110 -51.90 15.54 22.78
N SER A 1111 -52.49 16.73 22.79
CA SER A 1111 -52.81 17.49 21.56
C SER A 1111 -51.58 17.67 20.65
N ILE A 1112 -51.82 17.79 19.33
CA ILE A 1112 -50.75 17.92 18.33
C ILE A 1112 -49.78 19.07 18.60
N ASP A 1113 -50.26 20.21 19.11
CA ASP A 1113 -49.40 21.33 19.51
C ASP A 1113 -48.44 20.94 20.66
N GLN A 1114 -48.96 20.22 21.66
CA GLN A 1114 -48.15 19.77 22.80
C GLN A 1114 -47.12 18.72 22.38
N ARG A 1115 -47.48 17.79 21.48
CA ARG A 1115 -46.57 16.80 20.88
C ARG A 1115 -45.48 17.48 20.05
N ARG A 1116 -45.85 18.41 19.16
CA ARG A 1116 -44.93 19.21 18.34
C ARG A 1116 -43.93 19.99 19.20
N ASP A 1117 -44.42 20.67 20.24
CA ASP A 1117 -43.58 21.49 21.11
C ASP A 1117 -42.64 20.64 21.98
N ALA A 1118 -43.09 19.45 22.42
CA ALA A 1118 -42.23 18.49 23.12
C ALA A 1118 -41.12 17.99 22.20
N PHE A 1119 -41.48 17.52 21.00
CA PHE A 1119 -40.54 17.04 19.99
C PHE A 1119 -39.50 18.10 19.60
N ARG A 1120 -39.93 19.37 19.43
CA ARG A 1120 -39.03 20.52 19.23
C ARG A 1120 -37.98 20.66 20.32
N ARG A 1121 -38.40 20.62 21.58
CA ARG A 1121 -37.49 20.80 22.72
C ARG A 1121 -36.49 19.67 22.82
N GLU A 1122 -36.93 18.44 22.58
CA GLU A 1122 -36.11 17.23 22.67
C GLU A 1122 -35.07 17.18 21.55
N HIS A 1123 -35.45 17.52 20.32
CA HIS A 1123 -34.62 17.31 19.13
C HIS A 1123 -34.07 18.59 18.47
N LYS A 1124 -34.08 19.73 19.18
CA LYS A 1124 -33.72 21.06 18.63
C LYS A 1124 -32.38 21.15 17.87
N ASN A 1125 -31.43 20.28 18.18
CA ASN A 1125 -30.08 20.25 17.60
C ASN A 1125 -29.81 18.99 16.76
N GLN A 1126 -30.83 18.19 16.47
CA GLN A 1126 -30.68 16.92 15.77
C GLN A 1126 -30.97 17.01 14.27
N PHE A 1127 -31.32 18.19 13.75
CA PHE A 1127 -31.68 18.39 12.34
C PHE A 1127 -30.59 19.12 11.57
N ALA A 1128 -30.45 18.74 10.31
CA ALA A 1128 -29.61 19.42 9.34
C ALA A 1128 -30.32 19.45 7.98
N VAL A 1129 -29.84 20.32 7.10
CA VAL A 1129 -30.16 20.33 5.67
C VAL A 1129 -28.94 19.79 4.92
N LEU A 1130 -29.16 18.93 3.94
CA LEU A 1130 -28.08 18.30 3.18
C LEU A 1130 -28.45 18.20 1.69
N GLY A 1131 -27.45 18.22 0.82
CA GLY A 1131 -27.63 18.37 -0.61
C GLY A 1131 -27.59 19.83 -1.07
N ALA A 1132 -28.01 20.05 -2.31
CA ALA A 1132 -28.19 21.37 -2.91
C ALA A 1132 -29.46 21.34 -3.78
N SER A 1133 -30.14 22.47 -3.89
CA SER A 1133 -31.40 22.61 -4.63
C SER A 1133 -31.21 23.39 -5.93
N ALA A 1134 -32.29 23.54 -6.69
CA ALA A 1134 -32.36 24.45 -7.84
C ALA A 1134 -32.18 25.93 -7.45
N LEU A 1135 -32.29 26.25 -6.16
CA LEU A 1135 -32.20 27.61 -5.62
C LEU A 1135 -30.97 27.86 -4.76
N SER A 1136 -30.29 26.80 -4.33
CA SER A 1136 -29.08 26.86 -3.53
C SER A 1136 -27.96 27.54 -4.33
N PRO A 1137 -27.13 28.37 -3.69
CA PRO A 1137 -25.95 28.93 -4.34
C PRO A 1137 -24.98 27.82 -4.77
N ALA A 1138 -24.22 28.04 -5.85
CA ALA A 1138 -23.24 27.07 -6.33
C ALA A 1138 -22.03 26.93 -5.39
N SER A 1139 -21.80 27.92 -4.53
CA SER A 1139 -20.84 27.88 -3.42
C SER A 1139 -21.24 26.93 -2.29
N LEU A 1140 -22.50 26.46 -2.22
CA LEU A 1140 -22.92 25.51 -1.18
C LEU A 1140 -22.34 24.12 -1.45
N ASN A 1141 -21.61 23.56 -0.49
CA ASN A 1141 -21.15 22.17 -0.58
C ASN A 1141 -22.32 21.20 -0.33
N PRO A 1142 -22.76 20.42 -1.35
CA PRO A 1142 -23.91 19.54 -1.21
C PRO A 1142 -23.66 18.32 -0.31
N THR A 1143 -22.41 18.00 0.02
CA THR A 1143 -22.07 16.85 0.86
C THR A 1143 -21.91 17.19 2.35
N ALA A 1144 -21.85 18.49 2.67
CA ALA A 1144 -21.65 18.95 4.04
C ALA A 1144 -23.00 19.18 4.74
N PRO A 1145 -23.28 18.53 5.89
CA PRO A 1145 -24.48 18.80 6.67
C PRO A 1145 -24.50 20.24 7.16
N GLN A 1146 -25.60 20.94 6.91
CA GLN A 1146 -25.81 22.31 7.36
C GLN A 1146 -26.77 22.30 8.57
N PRO A 1147 -26.30 22.62 9.79
CA PRO A 1147 -27.14 22.55 10.99
C PRO A 1147 -28.40 23.42 10.85
N LEU A 1148 -29.55 22.85 11.21
CA LEU A 1148 -30.84 23.55 11.20
C LEU A 1148 -31.27 23.89 12.63
N ASN A 1149 -31.49 25.18 12.90
CA ASN A 1149 -32.14 25.61 14.13
C ASN A 1149 -33.68 25.58 13.94
N VAL A 1150 -34.32 24.62 14.60
CA VAL A 1150 -35.78 24.42 14.51
C VAL A 1150 -36.61 25.63 14.94
N PHE A 1151 -36.04 26.58 15.72
CA PHE A 1151 -36.73 27.79 16.16
C PHE A 1151 -36.60 28.97 15.20
N ILE A 1152 -35.58 29.00 14.34
CA ILE A 1152 -35.34 30.11 13.39
C ILE A 1152 -36.03 29.83 12.04
N GLY A 1153 -36.29 28.56 11.72
CA GLY A 1153 -36.94 28.10 10.49
C GLY A 1153 -38.44 27.81 10.62
N ALA A 1154 -39.17 28.53 11.46
CA ALA A 1154 -40.57 28.21 11.82
C ALA A 1154 -41.55 28.11 10.61
N LYS A 1155 -41.19 28.69 9.46
CA LYS A 1155 -41.99 28.63 8.22
C LYS A 1155 -41.49 27.61 7.19
N GLY A 1156 -40.43 26.86 7.49
CA GLY A 1156 -39.69 26.08 6.51
C GLY A 1156 -38.95 26.96 5.49
N TYR A 1157 -38.46 26.35 4.41
CA TYR A 1157 -37.69 27.03 3.36
C TYR A 1157 -38.21 26.69 1.97
N ALA A 1158 -38.05 27.61 1.03
CA ALA A 1158 -38.52 27.48 -0.34
C ALA A 1158 -37.85 26.31 -1.08
N ASP A 1159 -36.65 25.92 -0.67
CA ASP A 1159 -35.79 24.98 -1.41
C ASP A 1159 -35.39 23.75 -0.61
N VAL A 1160 -36.08 23.50 0.51
CA VAL A 1160 -35.87 22.34 1.38
C VAL A 1160 -37.12 21.46 1.36
N GLY A 1161 -36.92 20.18 1.07
CA GLY A 1161 -37.93 19.15 0.97
C GLY A 1161 -37.71 17.97 1.92
N ILE A 1162 -38.33 16.84 1.57
CA ILE A 1162 -38.36 15.63 2.38
C ILE A 1162 -38.00 14.44 1.51
N ARG A 1163 -37.05 13.63 2.00
CA ARG A 1163 -36.85 12.25 1.58
C ARG A 1163 -37.12 11.32 2.74
N LEU A 1164 -37.77 10.21 2.45
CA LEU A 1164 -38.14 9.22 3.46
C LEU A 1164 -37.09 8.12 3.56
N ALA A 1165 -36.88 7.63 4.77
CA ALA A 1165 -36.13 6.41 5.04
C ALA A 1165 -36.86 5.55 6.07
N PHE A 1166 -36.64 4.24 6.04
CA PHE A 1166 -37.05 3.35 7.13
C PHE A 1166 -36.01 2.26 7.35
N GLU A 1167 -35.96 1.76 8.58
CA GLU A 1167 -35.12 0.63 8.95
C GLU A 1167 -35.90 -0.66 8.75
N VAL A 1168 -35.19 -1.71 8.34
CA VAL A 1168 -35.73 -3.06 8.46
C VAL A 1168 -35.07 -3.66 9.71
N PRO A 1169 -35.85 -4.11 10.69
CA PRO A 1169 -35.32 -4.61 11.97
C PRO A 1169 -34.50 -5.91 11.84
N PHE A 1170 -34.21 -6.37 10.62
CA PHE A 1170 -33.58 -7.65 10.37
C PHE A 1170 -32.56 -7.58 9.23
N VAL A 1171 -31.33 -7.97 9.55
CA VAL A 1171 -30.26 -8.26 8.60
C VAL A 1171 -30.59 -9.57 7.88
N SER A 1172 -30.49 -9.66 6.54
CA SER A 1172 -30.85 -10.92 5.83
C SER A 1172 -30.10 -12.12 6.40
N PRO A 1173 -30.65 -13.35 6.38
CA PRO A 1173 -29.96 -14.52 6.92
C PRO A 1173 -28.57 -14.72 6.30
N ALA A 1174 -28.42 -14.39 5.01
CA ALA A 1174 -27.14 -14.36 4.31
C ALA A 1174 -26.15 -13.38 4.94
N ARG A 1175 -26.56 -12.13 5.19
CA ARG A 1175 -25.69 -11.14 5.81
C ARG A 1175 -25.38 -11.47 7.28
N GLN A 1176 -26.31 -12.08 8.02
CA GLN A 1176 -26.03 -12.60 9.36
C GLN A 1176 -25.01 -13.74 9.31
N ALA A 1177 -25.11 -14.64 8.32
CA ALA A 1177 -24.15 -15.72 8.12
C ALA A 1177 -22.77 -15.16 7.73
N GLU A 1178 -22.73 -14.16 6.85
CA GLU A 1178 -21.50 -13.45 6.49
C GLU A 1178 -20.84 -12.81 7.73
N LEU A 1179 -21.61 -12.12 8.56
CA LEU A 1179 -21.11 -11.50 9.80
C LEU A 1179 -20.67 -12.55 10.81
N ALA A 1180 -21.43 -13.64 10.99
CA ALA A 1180 -21.06 -14.74 11.87
C ALA A 1180 -19.74 -15.38 11.43
N LEU A 1181 -19.55 -15.62 10.13
CA LEU A 1181 -18.31 -16.17 9.57
C LEU A 1181 -17.13 -15.19 9.66
N LYS A 1182 -17.35 -13.89 9.42
CA LYS A 1182 -16.30 -12.86 9.53
C LYS A 1182 -15.87 -12.61 10.98
N ASN A 1183 -16.81 -12.70 11.93
CA ASN A 1183 -16.55 -12.45 13.35
C ASN A 1183 -16.16 -13.71 14.12
N GLN A 1184 -16.22 -14.88 13.50
CA GLN A 1184 -15.83 -16.13 14.13
C GLN A 1184 -14.32 -16.10 14.45
N PRO A 1185 -13.92 -16.22 15.73
CA PRO A 1185 -12.50 -16.29 16.08
C PRO A 1185 -11.88 -17.61 15.58
N TYR A 1186 -10.60 -17.56 15.27
CA TYR A 1186 -9.79 -18.75 15.06
C TYR A 1186 -9.68 -19.61 16.32
N LEU A 1187 -9.49 -20.91 16.13
CA LEU A 1187 -9.18 -21.84 17.21
C LEU A 1187 -7.69 -21.76 17.55
N THR A 1188 -7.39 -21.62 18.85
CA THR A 1188 -6.03 -21.77 19.38
C THR A 1188 -5.75 -23.25 19.71
N PRO A 1189 -4.48 -23.70 19.68
CA PRO A 1189 -4.08 -25.07 20.02
C PRO A 1189 -4.51 -25.53 21.41
#